data_AF-A0A455XCC6-F1
#
_entry.id   AF-A0A455XCC6-F1
#
_cell.length_a   1.000
_cell.length_b   1.000
_cell.length_c   1.000
_cell.angle_alpha   90.00
_cell.angle_beta   90.00
_cell.angle_gamma   90.00
#
_symmetry.space_group_name_H-M   'P 1'
#
loop_
_entity.id
_entity.type
_entity.pdbx_description
1 polymer ?
#
loop_
_entity_poly.entity_id
_entity_poly.type
_entity_poly.pdbx_seq_one_letter_code
_entity_poly.pdbx_strand_id
1 'polypeptide(L)'
;MALLCCFSMSVAADDGDLPPTGRSRFDFLMGNAPVPYPLPRLIARIRSQLEASGDGLSPLKITLIPLGRSLRRSVAAPDFFHFPSVVAAVDGNSKEGYMPLKDQLFLGYNERAEAVEIISYNEQAGRFEFQVVRDYRSGAQPKIYYASRALCLACHQNNAPIFSRPLWDETPANPVIAARLKATGRDFYGIPLSGTDVSSAIDAAAERANLFQVWLQIWREACSNACRAQWLDAALAYAMSGNLPEADELKFADLEMRWTKTWPQGLSIPGSSIPNRDPFATVVEPPIKSQIVLSHPVAELAQLAYIPAQLEPLNPRPPLQRWTAPDKIRLVAGLAELLNKADVQAFDRALVTHTKAQSHTLTLPCRFTRKPTRVVFNCATSDLHLSGVIQNVGSNLSGQIDRLHVGHAKTALDLTLSGRMTKAGQIELIPRRGASGVRLSDGRRWSWLQLNTLRADQGSATLTLIDDYAAVRSVLPRLPLMTASVFDGSRALAELQAELGLDKREVLARETLANKLPPAKLEIVAPRKLSGSAARFLQYCGQCHDSTTNFPPNFLHGDDATVNTRLDHCAERIFYRLSMWHVAEAKRGKTAMPPISALAAYGFDATSWANSAPLADLLDAARQRIVNQGGQPDAVLTRPFEQLRSCLPSVTP
;
A
#
# COMPACT_ATOMS: atom_id res chain seq x y z
N MET A 1 3.36 -25.05 36.20
CA MET A 1 3.88 -23.69 36.45
C MET A 1 4.78 -23.32 35.26
N ALA A 2 4.15 -22.97 34.14
CA ALA A 2 4.81 -22.71 32.85
C ALA A 2 4.41 -21.30 32.42
N LEU A 3 5.37 -20.38 32.46
CA LEU A 3 5.20 -19.00 32.00
C LEU A 3 4.93 -19.01 30.49
N LEU A 4 3.73 -18.55 30.10
CA LEU A 4 3.51 -18.01 28.76
C LEU A 4 4.33 -16.72 28.63
N CYS A 5 5.46 -16.81 27.92
CA CYS A 5 6.13 -15.61 27.42
C CYS A 5 5.29 -15.02 26.27
N CYS A 6 4.34 -14.16 26.63
CA CYS A 6 3.84 -13.13 25.73
C CYS A 6 5.00 -12.18 25.44
N PHE A 7 5.74 -12.42 24.35
CA PHE A 7 6.47 -11.34 23.69
C PHE A 7 5.44 -10.46 22.99
N SER A 8 4.93 -9.49 23.73
CA SER A 8 4.45 -8.24 23.15
C SER A 8 5.58 -7.69 22.29
N MET A 9 5.38 -7.66 20.98
CA MET A 9 6.18 -6.82 20.10
C MET A 9 5.96 -5.38 20.55
N SER A 10 6.87 -4.87 21.38
CA SER A 10 6.98 -3.45 21.65
C SER A 10 7.47 -2.79 20.36
N VAL A 11 6.53 -2.33 19.53
CA VAL A 11 6.81 -1.32 18.52
C VAL A 11 7.03 -0.02 19.30
N ALA A 12 8.25 0.17 19.80
CA ALA A 12 8.69 1.47 20.29
C ALA A 12 9.11 2.34 19.08
N ALA A 13 8.13 2.64 18.22
CA ALA A 13 8.08 3.88 17.48
C ALA A 13 6.88 4.62 18.06
N ASP A 14 7.08 5.86 18.50
CA ASP A 14 6.04 6.71 19.08
C ASP A 14 4.73 6.60 18.27
N ASP A 15 3.75 5.83 18.78
CA ASP A 15 2.50 5.50 18.09
C ASP A 15 1.44 6.60 18.27
N GLY A 16 1.89 7.79 18.66
CA GLY A 16 1.06 8.98 18.75
C GLY A 16 0.40 9.31 17.42
N ASP A 17 -0.78 9.94 17.50
CA ASP A 17 -1.62 10.25 16.34
C ASP A 17 -0.91 11.17 15.33
N LEU A 18 -0.02 12.03 15.80
CA LEU A 18 0.85 12.85 14.97
C LEU A 18 2.16 12.13 14.65
N PRO A 19 2.73 12.35 13.46
CA PRO A 19 4.03 11.79 13.11
C PRO A 19 5.11 12.33 14.07
N PRO A 20 5.94 11.46 14.67
CA PRO A 20 7.05 11.90 15.52
C PRO A 20 8.17 12.57 14.71
N THR A 21 8.26 12.25 13.42
CA THR A 21 9.20 12.83 12.46
C THR A 21 8.61 12.76 11.06
N GLY A 22 9.07 13.62 10.16
CA GLY A 22 8.58 13.69 8.79
C GLY A 22 7.10 14.02 8.68
N ARG A 23 6.55 13.77 7.49
CA ARG A 23 5.17 14.08 7.10
C ARG A 23 4.66 13.07 6.09
N SER A 24 3.34 13.00 5.98
CA SER A 24 2.66 12.14 5.00
C SER A 24 2.97 12.59 3.56
N ARG A 25 3.09 11.67 2.60
CA ARG A 25 3.22 12.04 1.16
C ARG A 25 2.11 12.99 0.71
N PHE A 26 0.90 12.85 1.24
CA PHE A 26 -0.21 13.73 0.92
C PHE A 26 0.04 15.18 1.35
N ASP A 27 0.72 15.41 2.48
CA ASP A 27 1.14 16.78 2.86
C ASP A 27 2.10 17.38 1.83
N PHE A 28 3.09 16.60 1.38
CA PHE A 28 4.02 17.05 0.35
C PHE A 28 3.34 17.28 -1.01
N LEU A 29 2.35 16.45 -1.37
CA LEU A 29 1.56 16.59 -2.58
C LEU A 29 0.78 17.92 -2.60
N MET A 30 0.24 18.34 -1.44
CA MET A 30 -0.49 19.60 -1.28
C MET A 30 0.45 20.79 -1.08
N GLY A 31 1.57 20.60 -0.38
CA GLY A 31 2.46 21.69 0.01
C GLY A 31 1.73 22.70 0.90
N ASN A 32 1.81 23.98 0.55
CA ASN A 32 1.09 25.07 1.21
C ASN A 32 -0.20 25.46 0.49
N ALA A 33 -0.55 24.75 -0.59
CA ALA A 33 -1.76 25.02 -1.34
C ALA A 33 -2.99 24.42 -0.65
N PRO A 34 -4.18 25.03 -0.80
CA PRO A 34 -5.42 24.40 -0.36
C PRO A 34 -5.66 23.09 -1.11
N VAL A 35 -6.32 22.12 -0.46
CA VAL A 35 -6.69 20.87 -1.12
C VAL A 35 -7.66 21.18 -2.28
N PRO A 36 -7.38 20.74 -3.52
CA PRO A 36 -8.23 21.06 -4.65
C PRO A 36 -9.65 20.49 -4.51
N TYR A 37 -10.64 21.34 -4.75
CA TYR A 37 -12.07 20.98 -4.85
C TYR A 37 -12.62 21.45 -6.21
N PRO A 38 -13.49 20.67 -6.88
CA PRO A 38 -14.05 19.36 -6.48
C PRO A 38 -13.10 18.18 -6.74
N LEU A 39 -13.54 16.96 -6.42
CA LEU A 39 -12.75 15.72 -6.54
C LEU A 39 -11.96 15.57 -7.85
N PRO A 40 -12.52 15.88 -9.05
CA PRO A 40 -11.76 15.85 -10.30
C PRO A 40 -10.45 16.66 -10.29
N ARG A 41 -10.41 17.79 -9.57
CA ARG A 41 -9.19 18.62 -9.45
C ARG A 41 -8.15 17.98 -8.53
N LEU A 42 -8.58 17.31 -7.46
CA LEU A 42 -7.67 16.55 -6.60
C LEU A 42 -7.06 15.37 -7.37
N ILE A 43 -7.89 14.64 -8.13
CA ILE A 43 -7.46 13.58 -9.03
C ILE A 43 -6.44 14.10 -10.05
N ALA A 44 -6.70 15.25 -10.68
CA ALA A 44 -5.78 15.87 -11.62
C ALA A 44 -4.44 16.27 -10.95
N ARG A 45 -4.47 16.78 -9.72
CA ARG A 45 -3.26 17.11 -8.94
C ARG A 45 -2.42 15.86 -8.68
N ILE A 46 -3.03 14.75 -8.26
CA ILE A 46 -2.32 13.48 -8.07
C ILE A 46 -1.71 13.01 -9.39
N ARG A 47 -2.53 12.90 -10.46
CA ARG A 47 -2.08 12.45 -11.79
C ARG A 47 -0.96 13.30 -12.37
N SER A 48 -0.89 14.60 -12.04
CA SER A 48 0.17 15.48 -12.54
C SER A 48 1.58 15.03 -12.13
N GLN A 49 1.72 14.26 -11.05
CA GLN A 49 2.98 13.73 -10.54
C GLN A 49 3.28 12.30 -11.01
N LEU A 50 2.38 11.64 -11.74
CA LEU A 50 2.53 10.23 -12.12
C LEU A 50 3.01 10.07 -13.57
N GLU A 51 3.79 9.03 -13.82
CA GLU A 51 4.11 8.60 -15.18
C GLU A 51 2.86 8.09 -15.90
N ALA A 52 2.84 8.21 -17.24
CA ALA A 52 1.82 7.52 -18.02
C ALA A 52 2.02 6.00 -17.89
N SER A 53 0.92 5.25 -17.75
CA SER A 53 1.01 3.79 -17.70
C SER A 53 1.21 3.20 -19.09
N GLY A 54 2.10 2.22 -19.22
CA GLY A 54 2.39 1.56 -20.49
C GLY A 54 1.32 0.54 -20.92
N ASP A 55 0.43 0.15 -20.02
CA ASP A 55 -0.67 -0.82 -20.24
C ASP A 55 -1.99 -0.15 -20.67
N GLY A 56 -2.00 1.18 -20.82
CA GLY A 56 -3.19 1.96 -21.16
C GLY A 56 -4.17 2.20 -19.98
N LEU A 57 -3.92 1.63 -18.80
CA LEU A 57 -4.72 1.90 -17.61
C LEU A 57 -4.27 3.19 -16.92
N SER A 58 -5.16 3.84 -16.16
CA SER A 58 -4.77 4.99 -15.34
C SER A 58 -3.77 4.56 -14.25
N PRO A 59 -2.67 5.32 -14.00
CA PRO A 59 -1.73 5.06 -12.90
C PRO A 59 -2.35 5.32 -11.52
N LEU A 60 -3.48 6.03 -11.49
CA LEU A 60 -4.37 6.17 -10.33
C LEU A 60 -5.62 5.31 -10.59
N LYS A 61 -5.77 4.21 -9.85
CA LYS A 61 -6.91 3.30 -9.92
C LYS A 61 -8.05 3.87 -9.10
N ILE A 62 -9.27 3.95 -9.66
CA ILE A 62 -10.43 4.56 -8.99
C ILE A 62 -11.67 3.72 -9.26
N THR A 63 -12.42 3.39 -8.22
CA THR A 63 -13.70 2.66 -8.31
C THR A 63 -14.73 3.24 -7.36
N LEU A 64 -15.97 2.77 -7.46
CA LEU A 64 -17.11 3.19 -6.66
C LEU A 64 -17.57 2.07 -5.73
N ILE A 65 -18.01 2.42 -4.53
CA ILE A 65 -18.57 1.49 -3.53
C ILE A 65 -19.86 2.10 -2.96
N PRO A 66 -21.04 1.79 -3.51
CA PRO A 66 -22.31 2.30 -2.98
C PRO A 66 -22.67 1.68 -1.62
N LEU A 67 -22.48 0.38 -1.45
CA LEU A 67 -22.87 -0.37 -0.25
C LEU A 67 -21.62 -0.90 0.49
N GLY A 68 -20.75 0.03 0.89
CA GLY A 68 -19.44 -0.31 1.45
C GLY A 68 -19.41 -0.62 2.95
N ARG A 69 -18.20 -0.88 3.45
CA ARG A 69 -17.94 -1.25 4.85
C ARG A 69 -17.13 -0.21 5.63
N SER A 70 -16.92 0.97 5.06
CA SER A 70 -16.19 2.05 5.73
C SER A 70 -16.94 2.56 6.97
N LEU A 71 -16.24 3.33 7.80
CA LEU A 71 -16.82 3.95 9.00
C LEU A 71 -18.03 4.82 8.66
N ARG A 72 -18.04 5.41 7.45
CA ARG A 72 -19.08 6.32 6.96
C ARG A 72 -20.10 5.65 6.04
N ARG A 73 -20.18 4.31 6.01
CA ARG A 73 -21.06 3.56 5.09
C ARG A 73 -22.53 4.00 5.05
N SER A 74 -23.05 4.57 6.14
CA SER A 74 -24.46 4.97 6.25
C SER A 74 -24.74 6.44 5.94
N VAL A 75 -23.71 7.27 5.67
CA VAL A 75 -23.88 8.72 5.41
C VAL A 75 -24.70 9.01 4.15
N ALA A 76 -24.69 8.08 3.20
CA ALA A 76 -25.43 8.19 1.96
C ALA A 76 -26.83 7.57 2.05
N ALA A 77 -27.25 7.05 3.22
CA ALA A 77 -28.56 6.43 3.35
C ALA A 77 -29.69 7.45 3.15
N PRO A 78 -30.77 7.10 2.43
CA PRO A 78 -30.99 5.84 1.71
C PRO A 78 -30.42 5.82 0.27
N ASP A 79 -29.90 6.95 -0.21
CA ASP A 79 -29.42 7.22 -1.58
C ASP A 79 -28.03 6.65 -1.92
N PHE A 80 -27.71 5.44 -1.48
CA PHE A 80 -26.39 4.81 -1.61
C PHE A 80 -25.83 4.80 -3.04
N PHE A 81 -26.70 4.56 -4.04
CA PHE A 81 -26.31 4.51 -5.44
C PHE A 81 -26.22 5.90 -6.08
N HIS A 82 -26.91 6.90 -5.53
CA HIS A 82 -26.76 8.27 -5.97
C HIS A 82 -25.46 8.85 -5.42
N PHE A 83 -25.10 8.58 -4.16
CA PHE A 83 -23.88 9.10 -3.51
C PHE A 83 -22.92 7.97 -3.08
N PRO A 84 -22.40 7.16 -4.02
CA PRO A 84 -21.46 6.10 -3.69
C PRO A 84 -20.15 6.66 -3.16
N SER A 85 -19.47 5.88 -2.32
CA SER A 85 -18.10 6.21 -1.93
C SER A 85 -17.16 5.97 -3.11
N VAL A 86 -16.19 6.87 -3.30
CA VAL A 86 -15.09 6.71 -4.23
C VAL A 86 -13.90 6.14 -3.47
N VAL A 87 -13.25 5.13 -4.03
CA VAL A 87 -11.96 4.61 -3.54
C VAL A 87 -10.92 4.77 -4.62
N ALA A 88 -9.74 5.27 -4.24
CA ALA A 88 -8.62 5.41 -5.14
C ALA A 88 -7.31 4.92 -4.53
N ALA A 89 -6.44 4.34 -5.37
CA ALA A 89 -5.08 3.96 -5.01
C ALA A 89 -4.11 4.29 -6.15
N VAL A 90 -2.92 4.76 -5.80
CA VAL A 90 -1.86 4.96 -6.78
C VAL A 90 -1.09 3.67 -6.97
N ASP A 91 -1.08 3.16 -8.20
CA ASP A 91 -0.39 1.91 -8.60
C ASP A 91 0.69 2.18 -9.68
N GLY A 92 0.67 3.34 -10.32
CA GLY A 92 1.71 3.79 -11.25
C GLY A 92 2.84 4.57 -10.58
N ASN A 93 4.01 4.58 -11.22
CA ASN A 93 5.19 5.29 -10.69
C ASN A 93 4.99 6.82 -10.70
N SER A 94 5.72 7.49 -9.83
CA SER A 94 5.87 8.94 -9.88
C SER A 94 6.88 9.34 -10.95
N LYS A 95 6.73 10.56 -11.47
CA LYS A 95 7.73 11.21 -12.34
C LYS A 95 9.01 11.51 -11.55
N GLU A 96 10.09 11.73 -12.29
CA GLU A 96 11.39 12.17 -11.74
C GLU A 96 11.24 13.45 -10.90
N GLY A 97 11.94 13.51 -9.77
CA GLY A 97 11.94 14.61 -8.82
C GLY A 97 10.72 14.66 -7.89
N TYR A 98 9.70 13.84 -8.12
CA TYR A 98 8.54 13.70 -7.23
C TYR A 98 8.71 12.55 -6.25
N MET A 99 8.05 12.64 -5.10
CA MET A 99 8.03 11.53 -4.14
C MET A 99 7.28 10.32 -4.72
N PRO A 100 7.70 9.08 -4.41
CA PRO A 100 6.97 7.90 -4.84
C PRO A 100 5.58 7.87 -4.20
N LEU A 101 4.54 7.74 -5.03
CA LEU A 101 3.15 7.61 -4.61
C LEU A 101 2.61 6.19 -4.79
N LYS A 102 3.23 5.39 -5.67
CA LYS A 102 2.88 3.99 -5.90
C LYS A 102 2.85 3.21 -4.59
N ASP A 103 1.72 2.56 -4.32
CA ASP A 103 1.47 1.77 -3.11
C ASP A 103 1.61 2.57 -1.80
N GLN A 104 1.69 3.90 -1.90
CA GLN A 104 1.97 4.83 -0.80
C GLN A 104 0.88 5.87 -0.59
N LEU A 105 -0.13 5.93 -1.47
CA LEU A 105 -1.24 6.88 -1.37
C LEU A 105 -2.58 6.23 -1.75
N PHE A 106 -3.51 6.26 -0.80
CA PHE A 106 -4.86 5.73 -0.91
C PHE A 106 -5.87 6.78 -0.43
N LEU A 107 -7.02 6.85 -1.09
CA LEU A 107 -8.08 7.81 -0.78
C LEU A 107 -9.45 7.13 -0.71
N GLY A 108 -10.27 7.56 0.24
CA GLY A 108 -11.70 7.31 0.30
C GLY A 108 -12.44 8.64 0.27
N TYR A 109 -13.43 8.82 -0.59
CA TYR A 109 -14.24 10.04 -0.64
C TYR A 109 -15.72 9.71 -0.62
N ASN A 110 -16.51 10.46 0.13
CA ASN A 110 -17.96 10.39 0.04
C ASN A 110 -18.54 11.81 0.02
N GLU A 111 -19.39 12.08 -0.97
CA GLU A 111 -19.98 13.40 -1.20
C GLU A 111 -20.85 13.87 -0.03
N ARG A 112 -21.70 12.99 0.52
CA ARG A 112 -22.57 13.30 1.68
C ARG A 112 -21.81 13.42 2.99
N ALA A 113 -20.63 12.82 3.07
CA ALA A 113 -19.77 12.99 4.23
C ALA A 113 -18.92 14.27 4.18
N GLU A 114 -18.88 14.95 3.04
CA GLU A 114 -18.13 16.19 2.81
C GLU A 114 -16.65 16.07 3.23
N ALA A 115 -16.08 14.87 3.05
CA ALA A 115 -14.75 14.52 3.54
C ALA A 115 -14.02 13.55 2.63
N VAL A 116 -12.69 13.66 2.61
CA VAL A 116 -11.77 12.70 1.99
C VAL A 116 -10.93 12.06 3.09
N GLU A 117 -10.94 10.74 3.18
CA GLU A 117 -10.07 9.92 4.03
C GLU A 117 -8.80 9.58 3.22
N ILE A 118 -7.63 9.70 3.85
CA ILE A 118 -6.34 9.48 3.21
C ILE A 118 -5.52 8.54 4.08
N ILE A 119 -4.94 7.53 3.43
CA ILE A 119 -3.89 6.69 4.00
C ILE A 119 -2.66 6.92 3.14
N SER A 120 -1.60 7.44 3.74
CA SER A 120 -0.44 7.89 2.99
C SER A 120 0.85 7.68 3.77
N TYR A 121 1.88 7.21 3.08
CA TYR A 121 3.14 6.81 3.71
C TYR A 121 3.94 8.04 4.21
N ASN A 122 4.59 7.89 5.36
CA ASN A 122 5.58 8.82 5.89
C ASN A 122 6.91 8.08 5.97
N GLU A 123 7.78 8.38 5.00
CA GLU A 123 9.04 7.68 4.79
C GLU A 123 10.02 7.87 5.96
N GLN A 124 10.06 9.06 6.57
CA GLN A 124 10.98 9.33 7.69
C GLN A 124 10.54 8.65 8.99
N ALA A 125 9.22 8.50 9.20
CA ALA A 125 8.68 7.76 10.34
C ALA A 125 8.56 6.25 10.06
N GLY A 126 8.66 5.83 8.81
CA GLY A 126 8.53 4.44 8.41
C GLY A 126 7.12 3.86 8.59
N ARG A 127 6.06 4.69 8.50
CA ARG A 127 4.68 4.25 8.76
C ARG A 127 3.67 4.91 7.83
N PHE A 128 2.49 4.32 7.69
CA PHE A 128 1.35 5.02 7.09
C PHE A 128 0.72 5.96 8.11
N GLU A 129 0.42 7.16 7.64
CA GLU A 129 -0.37 8.16 8.35
C GLU A 129 -1.81 8.11 7.88
N PHE A 130 -2.73 8.37 8.81
CA PHE A 130 -4.16 8.45 8.55
C PHE A 130 -4.57 9.91 8.64
N GLN A 131 -5.14 10.44 7.57
CA GLN A 131 -5.56 11.83 7.50
C GLN A 131 -7.01 11.93 7.01
N VAL A 132 -7.67 13.02 7.36
CA VAL A 132 -8.98 13.39 6.85
C VAL A 132 -8.93 14.83 6.35
N VAL A 133 -9.43 15.05 5.14
CA VAL A 133 -9.76 16.36 4.62
C VAL A 133 -11.21 16.64 4.99
N ARG A 134 -11.43 17.64 5.84
CA ARG A 134 -12.76 18.14 6.20
C ARG A 134 -13.16 19.32 5.32
N ASP A 135 -14.43 19.71 5.42
CA ASP A 135 -14.99 20.84 4.67
C ASP A 135 -14.86 20.67 3.15
N TYR A 136 -14.90 19.42 2.67
CA TYR A 136 -14.72 19.07 1.26
C TYR A 136 -16.03 19.18 0.48
N ARG A 137 -16.56 20.39 0.39
CA ARG A 137 -17.85 20.72 -0.22
C ARG A 137 -17.84 22.09 -0.90
N SER A 138 -18.87 22.35 -1.70
CA SER A 138 -19.05 23.64 -2.35
C SER A 138 -19.19 24.77 -1.32
N GLY A 139 -18.53 25.90 -1.57
CA GLY A 139 -18.56 27.08 -0.68
C GLY A 139 -17.71 26.97 0.58
N ALA A 140 -17.00 25.87 0.81
CA ALA A 140 -16.10 25.70 1.96
C ALA A 140 -14.63 25.61 1.54
N GLN A 141 -13.72 25.75 2.51
CA GLN A 141 -12.28 25.57 2.29
C GLN A 141 -11.81 24.26 2.91
N PRO A 142 -11.39 23.27 2.11
CA PRO A 142 -10.88 22.01 2.60
C PRO A 142 -9.70 22.14 3.57
N LYS A 143 -9.72 21.37 4.66
CA LYS A 143 -8.67 21.39 5.69
C LYS A 143 -8.18 19.98 6.02
N ILE A 144 -6.85 19.82 6.10
CA ILE A 144 -6.19 18.55 6.40
C ILE A 144 -6.03 18.39 7.91
N TYR A 145 -6.45 17.24 8.43
CA TYR A 145 -6.21 16.81 9.80
C TYR A 145 -5.62 15.40 9.81
N TYR A 146 -4.78 15.11 10.79
CA TYR A 146 -4.42 13.75 11.14
C TYR A 146 -5.55 13.14 11.98
N ALA A 147 -5.92 11.90 11.65
CA ALA A 147 -6.95 11.15 12.34
C ALA A 147 -6.34 10.40 13.54
N SER A 148 -7.18 10.02 14.51
CA SER A 148 -6.72 9.16 15.61
C SER A 148 -6.28 7.80 15.06
N ARG A 149 -5.04 7.41 15.37
CA ARG A 149 -4.47 6.13 14.98
C ARG A 149 -5.18 5.00 15.69
N ALA A 150 -5.50 5.13 16.98
CA ALA A 150 -6.26 4.11 17.70
C ALA A 150 -7.58 3.77 16.99
N LEU A 151 -8.31 4.78 16.52
CA LEU A 151 -9.52 4.59 15.72
C LEU A 151 -9.24 3.86 14.39
N CYS A 152 -8.22 4.29 13.65
CA CYS A 152 -7.92 3.73 12.33
C CYS A 152 -7.40 2.28 12.42
N LEU A 153 -6.51 1.99 13.39
CA LEU A 153 -5.86 0.70 13.57
C LEU A 153 -6.80 -0.40 14.05
N ALA A 154 -7.98 -0.06 14.57
CA ALA A 154 -9.03 -1.05 14.84
C ALA A 154 -9.40 -1.85 13.57
N CYS A 155 -9.48 -1.17 12.43
CA CYS A 155 -9.67 -1.80 11.11
C CYS A 155 -8.33 -2.08 10.43
N HIS A 156 -7.40 -1.13 10.43
CA HIS A 156 -6.09 -1.20 9.77
C HIS A 156 -5.02 -1.88 10.64
N GLN A 157 -5.28 -3.11 11.08
CA GLN A 157 -4.50 -3.85 12.08
C GLN A 157 -3.00 -3.99 11.76
N ASN A 158 -2.59 -3.83 10.49
CA ASN A 158 -1.19 -3.90 10.06
C ASN A 158 -0.55 -2.52 9.86
N ASN A 159 -1.18 -1.45 10.35
CA ASN A 159 -0.72 -0.07 10.15
C ASN A 159 -0.61 0.32 8.67
N ALA A 160 -1.49 -0.22 7.84
CA ALA A 160 -1.48 -0.10 6.38
C ALA A 160 -2.91 -0.23 5.80
N PRO A 161 -3.15 0.13 4.52
CA PRO A 161 -4.46 -0.01 3.87
C PRO A 161 -5.02 -1.43 3.90
N ILE A 162 -6.34 -1.56 3.91
CA ILE A 162 -7.06 -2.84 3.85
C ILE A 162 -8.19 -2.76 2.84
N PHE A 163 -8.45 -3.85 2.11
CA PHE A 163 -9.55 -3.92 1.15
C PHE A 163 -10.09 -5.35 0.98
N SER A 164 -11.19 -5.51 0.26
CA SER A 164 -11.77 -6.82 -0.04
C SER A 164 -10.78 -7.72 -0.79
N ARG A 165 -10.89 -9.04 -0.60
CA ARG A 165 -10.27 -10.02 -1.51
C ARG A 165 -10.81 -9.86 -2.94
N PRO A 166 -10.12 -10.39 -3.98
CA PRO A 166 -10.49 -10.23 -5.38
C PRO A 166 -11.96 -10.56 -5.68
N LEU A 167 -12.47 -9.99 -6.78
CA LEU A 167 -13.88 -9.81 -7.20
C LEU A 167 -14.49 -8.48 -6.76
N TRP A 168 -14.37 -8.10 -5.49
CA TRP A 168 -14.94 -6.86 -4.93
C TRP A 168 -16.40 -6.65 -5.36
N ASP A 169 -17.29 -7.57 -4.95
CA ASP A 169 -18.70 -7.55 -5.39
C ASP A 169 -19.52 -6.37 -4.84
N GLU A 170 -18.89 -5.50 -4.04
CA GLU A 170 -19.42 -4.21 -3.57
C GLU A 170 -19.16 -3.06 -4.57
N THR A 171 -18.56 -3.34 -5.74
CA THR A 171 -18.17 -2.36 -6.77
C THR A 171 -18.89 -2.57 -8.10
N PRO A 172 -18.74 -1.66 -9.10
CA PRO A 172 -19.20 -1.90 -10.46
C PRO A 172 -18.61 -3.13 -11.17
N ALA A 173 -17.67 -3.85 -10.56
CA ALA A 173 -17.30 -5.19 -11.02
C ALA A 173 -18.50 -6.17 -10.96
N ASN A 174 -19.42 -5.94 -10.02
CA ASN A 174 -20.70 -6.62 -9.94
C ASN A 174 -21.71 -5.99 -10.94
N PRO A 175 -22.25 -6.77 -11.91
CA PRO A 175 -23.19 -6.24 -12.91
C PRO A 175 -24.46 -5.60 -12.33
N VAL A 176 -24.94 -6.08 -11.18
CA VAL A 176 -26.13 -5.50 -10.50
C VAL A 176 -25.81 -4.10 -9.99
N ILE A 177 -24.62 -3.91 -9.40
CA ILE A 177 -24.16 -2.60 -8.93
C ILE A 177 -23.95 -1.66 -10.12
N ALA A 178 -23.28 -2.11 -11.18
CA ALA A 178 -23.06 -1.31 -12.38
C ALA A 178 -24.39 -0.84 -13.00
N ALA A 179 -25.38 -1.74 -13.12
CA ALA A 179 -26.70 -1.42 -13.65
C ALA A 179 -27.43 -0.36 -12.80
N ARG A 180 -27.39 -0.49 -11.47
CA ARG A 180 -28.01 0.46 -10.54
C ARG A 180 -27.33 1.83 -10.56
N LEU A 181 -26.00 1.89 -10.60
CA LEU A 181 -25.26 3.14 -10.75
C LEU A 181 -25.60 3.81 -12.08
N LYS A 182 -25.62 3.05 -13.19
CA LYS A 182 -25.99 3.56 -14.51
C LYS A 182 -27.42 4.12 -14.55
N ALA A 183 -28.36 3.48 -13.85
CA ALA A 183 -29.76 3.92 -13.77
C ALA A 183 -29.93 5.29 -13.08
N THR A 184 -28.94 5.76 -12.30
CA THR A 184 -29.00 7.09 -11.69
C THR A 184 -28.76 8.23 -12.68
N GLY A 185 -28.17 7.95 -13.85
CA GLY A 185 -27.81 8.96 -14.84
C GLY A 185 -26.66 9.89 -14.44
N ARG A 186 -25.98 9.66 -13.32
CA ARG A 186 -24.82 10.47 -12.90
C ARG A 186 -23.56 10.14 -13.69
N ASP A 187 -22.68 11.13 -13.81
CA ASP A 187 -21.36 10.99 -14.44
C ASP A 187 -20.28 10.41 -13.48
N PHE A 188 -20.57 10.41 -12.18
CA PHE A 188 -19.69 9.98 -11.10
C PHE A 188 -18.25 10.51 -11.26
N TYR A 189 -18.10 11.81 -11.50
CA TYR A 189 -16.80 12.46 -11.66
C TYR A 189 -15.98 11.93 -12.85
N GLY A 190 -16.63 11.29 -13.82
CA GLY A 190 -16.00 10.62 -14.96
C GLY A 190 -15.40 9.26 -14.65
N ILE A 191 -15.76 8.62 -13.53
CA ILE A 191 -15.26 7.30 -13.15
C ILE A 191 -16.00 6.21 -13.95
N PRO A 192 -15.30 5.30 -14.64
CA PRO A 192 -15.93 4.18 -15.35
C PRO A 192 -16.70 3.25 -14.42
N LEU A 193 -17.86 2.76 -14.87
CA LEU A 193 -18.74 1.85 -14.13
C LEU A 193 -18.49 0.37 -14.46
N SER A 194 -17.24 0.00 -14.72
CA SER A 194 -16.82 -1.36 -15.09
C SER A 194 -15.37 -1.61 -14.66
N GLY A 195 -14.99 -2.87 -14.49
CA GLY A 195 -13.60 -3.29 -14.39
C GLY A 195 -13.27 -4.06 -13.11
N THR A 196 -13.14 -5.38 -13.24
CA THR A 196 -12.56 -6.25 -12.19
C THR A 196 -11.06 -5.97 -12.00
N ASP A 197 -10.38 -5.57 -13.08
CA ASP A 197 -8.97 -5.20 -13.15
C ASP A 197 -8.61 -4.03 -12.23
N VAL A 198 -9.47 -3.00 -12.17
CA VAL A 198 -9.25 -1.83 -11.29
C VAL A 198 -9.28 -2.25 -9.82
N SER A 199 -10.30 -3.03 -9.41
CA SER A 199 -10.43 -3.51 -8.04
C SER A 199 -9.27 -4.44 -7.66
N SER A 200 -8.88 -5.36 -8.56
CA SER A 200 -7.71 -6.22 -8.37
C SER A 200 -6.40 -5.43 -8.24
N ALA A 201 -6.23 -4.34 -9.00
CA ALA A 201 -5.04 -3.49 -8.88
C ALA A 201 -4.98 -2.74 -7.54
N ILE A 202 -6.12 -2.28 -7.01
CA ILE A 202 -6.17 -1.64 -5.69
C ILE A 202 -5.85 -2.65 -4.58
N ASP A 203 -6.38 -3.87 -4.65
CA ASP A 203 -6.07 -4.94 -3.70
C ASP A 203 -4.57 -5.28 -3.71
N ALA A 204 -4.00 -5.50 -4.91
CA ALA A 204 -2.57 -5.77 -5.06
C ALA A 204 -1.68 -4.62 -4.55
N ALA A 205 -2.09 -3.36 -4.74
CA ALA A 205 -1.39 -2.21 -4.17
C ALA A 205 -1.41 -2.23 -2.64
N ALA A 206 -2.53 -2.61 -2.02
CA ALA A 206 -2.62 -2.73 -0.57
C ALA A 206 -1.82 -3.93 -0.03
N GLU A 207 -1.77 -5.05 -0.74
CA GLU A 207 -0.89 -6.19 -0.39
C GLU A 207 0.57 -5.76 -0.35
N ARG A 208 1.06 -5.06 -1.39
CA ARG A 208 2.44 -4.54 -1.41
C ARG A 208 2.69 -3.50 -0.31
N ALA A 209 1.76 -2.57 -0.09
CA ALA A 209 1.83 -1.58 0.98
C ALA A 209 1.97 -2.21 2.38
N ASN A 210 1.29 -3.33 2.64
CA ASN A 210 1.36 -4.02 3.94
C ASN A 210 2.73 -4.65 4.20
N LEU A 211 3.51 -4.95 3.15
CA LEU A 211 4.88 -5.46 3.31
C LEU A 211 5.88 -4.38 3.72
N PHE A 212 5.54 -3.10 3.63
CA PHE A 212 6.48 -2.03 3.98
C PHE A 212 6.88 -2.11 5.46
N GLN A 213 5.93 -2.41 6.34
CA GLN A 213 6.21 -2.62 7.76
C GLN A 213 7.12 -3.84 8.00
N VAL A 214 6.97 -4.89 7.19
CA VAL A 214 7.84 -6.08 7.24
C VAL A 214 9.26 -5.71 6.87
N TRP A 215 9.47 -4.96 5.77
CA TRP A 215 10.80 -4.54 5.32
C TRP A 215 11.50 -3.68 6.37
N LEU A 216 10.79 -2.73 6.95
CA LEU A 216 11.33 -1.83 7.97
C LEU A 216 11.62 -2.56 9.28
N GLN A 217 10.78 -3.52 9.65
CA GLN A 217 11.04 -4.38 10.80
C GLN A 217 12.33 -5.19 10.59
N ILE A 218 12.52 -5.79 9.40
CA ILE A 218 13.74 -6.55 9.08
C ILE A 218 14.98 -5.64 9.07
N TRP A 219 14.86 -4.47 8.45
CA TRP A 219 15.90 -3.44 8.41
C TRP A 219 16.36 -3.05 9.81
N ARG A 220 15.41 -2.80 10.71
CA ARG A 220 15.66 -2.31 12.07
C ARG A 220 16.16 -3.39 13.02
N GLU A 221 15.52 -4.55 13.03
CA GLU A 221 15.65 -5.55 14.11
C GLU A 221 16.60 -6.71 13.77
N ALA A 222 16.87 -6.97 12.49
CA ALA A 222 17.69 -8.12 12.09
C ALA A 222 18.92 -7.78 11.25
N CYS A 223 18.89 -6.74 10.42
CA CYS A 223 20.08 -6.36 9.66
C CYS A 223 21.09 -5.53 10.46
N SER A 224 22.38 -5.89 10.39
CA SER A 224 23.49 -4.96 10.68
C SER A 224 23.66 -3.90 9.59
N ASN A 225 24.54 -2.92 9.82
CA ASN A 225 24.92 -1.93 8.80
C ASN A 225 25.48 -2.59 7.52
N ALA A 226 26.23 -3.69 7.65
CA ALA A 226 26.75 -4.43 6.50
C ALA A 226 25.62 -5.13 5.72
N CYS A 227 24.68 -5.75 6.44
CA CYS A 227 23.45 -6.33 5.86
C CYS A 227 22.64 -5.28 5.10
N ARG A 228 22.43 -4.10 5.68
CA ARG A 228 21.73 -2.97 5.07
C ARG A 228 22.40 -2.50 3.78
N ALA A 229 23.73 -2.40 3.78
CA ALA A 229 24.49 -2.00 2.60
C ALA A 229 24.34 -3.01 1.46
N GLN A 230 24.46 -4.31 1.76
CA GLN A 230 24.26 -5.38 0.77
C GLN A 230 22.82 -5.42 0.24
N TRP A 231 21.85 -5.16 1.11
CA TRP A 231 20.44 -5.16 0.73
C TRP A 231 20.13 -3.98 -0.19
N LEU A 232 20.60 -2.78 0.15
CA LEU A 232 20.48 -1.60 -0.71
C LEU A 232 21.23 -1.77 -2.03
N ASP A 233 22.42 -2.38 -2.02
CA ASP A 233 23.19 -2.67 -3.23
C ASP A 233 22.38 -3.53 -4.22
N ALA A 234 21.86 -4.67 -3.74
CA ALA A 234 21.07 -5.57 -4.55
C ALA A 234 19.76 -4.93 -5.02
N ALA A 235 19.10 -4.14 -4.17
CA ALA A 235 17.86 -3.43 -4.51
C ALA A 235 18.08 -2.37 -5.59
N LEU A 236 19.17 -1.60 -5.52
CA LEU A 236 19.52 -0.60 -6.55
C LEU A 236 19.90 -1.28 -7.87
N ALA A 237 20.73 -2.32 -7.84
CA ALA A 237 21.08 -3.08 -9.02
C ALA A 237 19.84 -3.70 -9.70
N TYR A 238 18.91 -4.22 -8.90
CA TYR A 238 17.61 -4.69 -9.40
C TYR A 238 16.77 -3.55 -9.99
N ALA A 239 16.63 -2.43 -9.30
CA ALA A 239 15.85 -1.29 -9.76
C ALA A 239 16.36 -0.68 -11.08
N MET A 240 17.68 -0.71 -11.32
CA MET A 240 18.29 -0.25 -12.57
C MET A 240 18.23 -1.30 -13.70
N SER A 241 18.53 -2.56 -13.39
CA SER A 241 18.62 -3.60 -14.42
C SER A 241 17.25 -4.17 -14.80
N GLY A 242 16.33 -4.24 -13.84
CA GLY A 242 15.07 -4.98 -13.91
C GLY A 242 15.22 -6.49 -13.68
N ASN A 243 16.41 -6.98 -13.29
CA ASN A 243 16.70 -8.40 -13.14
C ASN A 243 17.09 -8.72 -11.71
N LEU A 244 16.38 -9.65 -11.09
CA LEU A 244 16.73 -10.13 -9.77
C LEU A 244 18.03 -10.94 -9.86
N PRO A 245 18.94 -10.80 -8.89
CA PRO A 245 20.06 -11.71 -8.75
C PRO A 245 19.57 -13.11 -8.35
N GLU A 246 20.40 -14.12 -8.54
CA GLU A 246 20.13 -15.44 -7.98
C GLU A 246 20.20 -15.39 -6.44
N ALA A 247 19.39 -16.21 -5.78
CA ALA A 247 19.25 -16.15 -4.32
C ALA A 247 20.52 -16.58 -3.57
N ASP A 248 21.30 -17.49 -4.15
CA ASP A 248 22.59 -17.96 -3.61
C ASP A 248 23.69 -16.89 -3.68
N GLU A 249 23.62 -15.99 -4.65
CA GLU A 249 24.53 -14.85 -4.78
C GLU A 249 24.29 -13.76 -3.72
N LEU A 250 23.11 -13.73 -3.11
CA LEU A 250 22.76 -12.77 -2.07
C LEU A 250 23.39 -13.17 -0.73
N LYS A 251 24.48 -12.46 -0.38
CA LYS A 251 25.33 -12.74 0.79
C LYS A 251 24.78 -12.23 2.12
N PHE A 252 23.50 -12.47 2.40
CA PHE A 252 22.83 -12.09 3.66
C PHE A 252 23.16 -12.99 4.86
N ALA A 253 24.39 -13.48 4.98
CA ALA A 253 24.78 -14.42 6.04
C ALA A 253 24.54 -13.87 7.46
N ASP A 254 24.78 -12.58 7.68
CA ASP A 254 24.50 -11.91 8.96
C ASP A 254 22.99 -11.86 9.26
N LEU A 255 22.15 -11.64 8.25
CA LEU A 255 20.69 -11.69 8.41
C LEU A 255 20.22 -13.10 8.76
N GLU A 256 20.69 -14.10 8.02
CA GLU A 256 20.35 -15.50 8.23
C GLU A 256 20.73 -15.97 9.65
N MET A 257 21.92 -15.60 10.11
CA MET A 257 22.39 -15.90 11.46
C MET A 257 21.51 -15.25 12.53
N ARG A 258 21.08 -14.01 12.33
CA ARG A 258 20.26 -13.26 13.30
C ARG A 258 18.80 -13.65 13.25
N TRP A 259 18.31 -14.17 12.12
CA TRP A 259 16.89 -14.41 11.88
C TRP A 259 16.21 -15.22 12.98
N THR A 260 16.78 -16.39 13.31
CA THR A 260 16.22 -17.30 14.32
C THR A 260 16.34 -16.76 15.74
N LYS A 261 17.31 -15.87 15.99
CA LYS A 261 17.46 -15.16 17.27
C LYS A 261 16.42 -14.05 17.42
N THR A 262 16.18 -13.28 16.36
CA THR A 262 15.20 -12.18 16.37
C THR A 262 13.77 -12.70 16.35
N TRP A 263 13.48 -13.73 15.54
CA TRP A 263 12.15 -14.35 15.45
C TRP A 263 12.22 -15.87 15.61
N PRO A 264 12.29 -16.39 16.84
CA PRO A 264 12.37 -17.84 17.10
C PRO A 264 11.19 -18.64 16.55
N GLN A 265 10.01 -18.01 16.47
CA GLN A 265 8.79 -18.59 15.90
C GLN A 265 8.56 -18.18 14.44
N GLY A 266 9.55 -17.58 13.78
CA GLY A 266 9.42 -16.99 12.45
C GLY A 266 8.70 -15.64 12.43
N LEU A 267 8.98 -14.86 11.38
CA LEU A 267 8.36 -13.55 11.16
C LEU A 267 6.97 -13.72 10.55
N SER A 268 5.95 -13.10 11.14
CA SER A 268 4.58 -13.16 10.64
C SER A 268 4.36 -12.14 9.54
N ILE A 269 3.86 -12.59 8.39
CA ILE A 269 3.54 -11.72 7.25
C ILE A 269 2.08 -11.29 7.34
N PRO A 270 1.81 -9.98 7.43
CA PRO A 270 0.46 -9.46 7.58
C PRO A 270 -0.39 -9.65 6.32
N GLY A 271 -1.72 -9.71 6.48
CA GLY A 271 -2.68 -9.71 5.38
C GLY A 271 -3.53 -8.45 5.32
N SER A 272 -3.60 -7.82 4.15
CA SER A 272 -4.41 -6.62 3.87
C SER A 272 -5.89 -6.94 3.66
N SER A 273 -6.22 -8.18 3.30
CA SER A 273 -7.53 -8.49 2.74
C SER A 273 -8.62 -8.79 3.79
N ILE A 274 -9.81 -8.24 3.57
CA ILE A 274 -11.05 -8.62 4.25
C ILE A 274 -11.90 -9.53 3.34
N PRO A 275 -12.82 -10.36 3.89
CA PRO A 275 -13.68 -11.21 3.07
C PRO A 275 -14.43 -10.42 2.00
N ASN A 276 -14.57 -11.00 0.80
CA ASN A 276 -15.42 -10.43 -0.24
C ASN A 276 -16.90 -10.49 0.20
N ARG A 277 -17.68 -9.49 -0.20
CA ARG A 277 -19.10 -9.39 0.13
C ARG A 277 -19.85 -9.03 -1.14
N ASP A 278 -20.80 -9.86 -1.54
CA ASP A 278 -21.82 -9.48 -2.51
C ASP A 278 -23.07 -9.03 -1.75
N PRO A 279 -23.42 -7.72 -1.77
CA PRO A 279 -24.62 -7.25 -1.11
C PRO A 279 -25.90 -7.93 -1.62
N PHE A 280 -25.89 -8.49 -2.83
CA PHE A 280 -27.07 -9.06 -3.50
C PHE A 280 -27.12 -10.58 -3.51
N ALA A 281 -26.17 -11.29 -2.89
CA ALA A 281 -26.08 -12.75 -2.94
C ALA A 281 -27.35 -13.48 -2.47
N THR A 282 -28.09 -12.92 -1.52
CA THR A 282 -29.34 -13.51 -0.98
C THR A 282 -30.61 -13.07 -1.71
N VAL A 283 -30.50 -12.12 -2.64
CA VAL A 283 -31.64 -11.54 -3.37
C VAL A 283 -31.80 -12.16 -4.76
N VAL A 284 -30.77 -12.88 -5.24
CA VAL A 284 -30.72 -13.43 -6.60
C VAL A 284 -30.86 -14.96 -6.58
N GLU A 285 -32.09 -15.48 -6.56
CA GLU A 285 -32.36 -16.80 -7.17
C GLU A 285 -32.76 -16.61 -8.66
N PRO A 286 -32.22 -17.39 -9.61
CA PRO A 286 -32.43 -17.18 -11.05
C PRO A 286 -33.63 -18.01 -11.59
N PRO A 287 -34.29 -17.59 -12.69
CA PRO A 287 -33.66 -17.71 -14.00
C PRO A 287 -33.59 -16.41 -14.81
N ILE A 288 -32.44 -16.31 -15.46
CA ILE A 288 -32.15 -15.59 -16.70
C ILE A 288 -33.41 -15.46 -17.58
N LYS A 289 -33.95 -14.23 -17.67
CA LYS A 289 -34.84 -13.64 -18.72
C LYS A 289 -35.91 -12.68 -18.18
N SER A 290 -35.74 -12.04 -17.03
CA SER A 290 -36.60 -10.93 -16.66
C SER A 290 -35.79 -9.78 -16.08
N GLN A 291 -36.08 -8.60 -16.62
CA GLN A 291 -35.65 -7.28 -16.19
C GLN A 291 -35.26 -7.25 -14.71
N ILE A 292 -34.00 -6.89 -14.42
CA ILE A 292 -33.55 -6.58 -13.07
C ILE A 292 -34.57 -5.55 -12.51
N VAL A 293 -35.36 -5.94 -11.51
CA VAL A 293 -36.24 -5.01 -10.82
C VAL A 293 -35.33 -4.09 -10.00
N LEU A 294 -34.92 -2.97 -10.60
CA LEU A 294 -33.98 -2.01 -10.03
C LEU A 294 -34.60 -1.21 -8.87
N SER A 295 -35.93 -1.23 -8.72
CA SER A 295 -36.64 -0.60 -7.62
C SER A 295 -36.75 -1.57 -6.44
N HIS A 296 -35.92 -1.37 -5.42
CA HIS A 296 -36.11 -1.97 -4.10
C HIS A 296 -36.69 -0.87 -3.20
N PRO A 297 -37.73 -1.11 -2.38
CA PRO A 297 -38.18 -0.16 -1.37
C PRO A 297 -37.01 0.27 -0.47
N VAL A 298 -37.05 1.49 0.07
CA VAL A 298 -35.99 2.04 0.94
C VAL A 298 -35.63 1.09 2.11
N ALA A 299 -36.60 0.37 2.65
CA ALA A 299 -36.40 -0.62 3.72
C ALA A 299 -35.51 -1.80 3.31
N GLU A 300 -35.51 -2.18 2.03
CA GLU A 300 -34.71 -3.28 1.50
C GLU A 300 -33.25 -2.82 1.24
N LEU A 301 -33.02 -1.58 0.80
CA LEU A 301 -31.68 -0.99 0.73
C LEU A 301 -30.98 -0.88 2.10
N ALA A 302 -31.74 -0.61 3.16
CA ALA A 302 -31.21 -0.60 4.53
C ALA A 302 -30.76 -2.00 4.99
N GLN A 303 -31.45 -3.06 4.56
CA GLN A 303 -31.02 -4.44 4.79
C GLN A 303 -29.76 -4.79 3.98
N LEU A 304 -29.65 -4.29 2.75
CA LEU A 304 -28.45 -4.45 1.93
C LEU A 304 -27.24 -3.67 2.46
N ALA A 305 -27.42 -2.76 3.42
CA ALA A 305 -26.32 -2.13 4.17
C ALA A 305 -25.88 -2.92 5.41
N TYR A 306 -26.58 -4.02 5.74
CA TYR A 306 -26.18 -4.94 6.81
C TYR A 306 -24.85 -5.61 6.49
N ILE A 307 -23.97 -5.64 7.49
CA ILE A 307 -22.70 -6.37 7.45
C ILE A 307 -22.73 -7.38 8.58
N PRO A 308 -22.83 -8.69 8.31
CA PRO A 308 -22.78 -9.71 9.36
C PRO A 308 -21.39 -9.75 9.99
N ALA A 309 -21.30 -10.26 11.23
CA ALA A 309 -20.07 -10.27 12.01
C ALA A 309 -18.87 -10.79 11.20
N GLN A 310 -19.04 -11.89 10.48
CA GLN A 310 -17.99 -12.58 9.73
C GLN A 310 -17.39 -11.73 8.60
N LEU A 311 -18.10 -10.70 8.13
CA LEU A 311 -17.68 -9.81 7.05
C LEU A 311 -17.21 -8.43 7.56
N GLU A 312 -17.25 -8.18 8.88
CA GLU A 312 -16.81 -6.91 9.46
C GLU A 312 -15.27 -6.77 9.45
N PRO A 313 -14.72 -5.61 9.01
CA PRO A 313 -13.28 -5.37 8.98
C PRO A 313 -12.57 -5.39 10.34
N LEU A 314 -13.34 -5.34 11.43
CA LEU A 314 -12.87 -5.31 12.81
C LEU A 314 -12.43 -6.69 13.33
N ASN A 315 -12.79 -7.77 12.65
CA ASN A 315 -12.34 -9.09 13.05
C ASN A 315 -10.81 -9.20 12.90
N PRO A 316 -10.11 -9.83 13.85
CA PRO A 316 -8.70 -10.12 13.71
C PRO A 316 -8.40 -10.89 12.43
N ARG A 317 -7.32 -10.50 11.75
CA ARG A 317 -6.83 -11.22 10.57
C ARG A 317 -5.63 -12.09 10.95
N PRO A 318 -5.63 -13.40 10.65
CA PRO A 318 -4.45 -14.21 10.81
C PRO A 318 -3.35 -13.78 9.83
N PRO A 319 -2.07 -14.04 10.13
CA PRO A 319 -1.00 -13.79 9.17
C PRO A 319 -1.18 -14.65 7.92
N LEU A 320 -0.80 -14.11 6.76
CA LEU A 320 -0.85 -14.83 5.48
C LEU A 320 0.17 -15.96 5.43
N GLN A 321 1.33 -15.71 6.01
CA GLN A 321 2.46 -16.63 6.02
C GLN A 321 3.30 -16.37 7.27
N ARG A 322 4.11 -17.36 7.64
CA ARG A 322 5.18 -17.24 8.61
C ARG A 322 6.51 -17.58 7.95
N TRP A 323 7.47 -16.67 7.99
CA TRP A 323 8.80 -16.86 7.42
C TRP A 323 9.77 -17.37 8.48
N THR A 324 10.21 -18.62 8.32
CA THR A 324 11.19 -19.27 9.19
C THR A 324 12.64 -18.93 8.80
N ALA A 325 12.84 -18.39 7.60
CA ALA A 325 14.10 -17.90 7.06
C ALA A 325 13.83 -16.68 6.16
N PRO A 326 14.82 -15.81 5.90
CA PRO A 326 14.64 -14.67 5.00
C PRO A 326 14.41 -15.10 3.55
N ASP A 327 13.36 -14.58 2.91
CA ASP A 327 13.19 -14.69 1.45
C ASP A 327 14.01 -13.60 0.75
N LYS A 328 15.24 -13.94 0.38
CA LYS A 328 16.23 -12.98 -0.14
C LYS A 328 15.76 -12.25 -1.40
N ILE A 329 15.02 -12.93 -2.27
CA ILE A 329 14.52 -12.35 -3.52
C ILE A 329 13.42 -11.34 -3.24
N ARG A 330 12.45 -11.70 -2.37
CA ARG A 330 11.40 -10.76 -1.95
C ARG A 330 11.96 -9.57 -1.20
N LEU A 331 13.02 -9.74 -0.40
CA LEU A 331 13.70 -8.64 0.26
C LEU A 331 14.23 -7.64 -0.77
N VAL A 332 15.00 -8.11 -1.76
CA VAL A 332 15.57 -7.24 -2.81
C VAL A 332 14.47 -6.51 -3.60
N ALA A 333 13.43 -7.23 -4.03
CA ALA A 333 12.32 -6.62 -4.74
C ALA A 333 11.57 -5.60 -3.87
N GLY A 334 11.27 -5.94 -2.62
CA GLY A 334 10.49 -5.10 -1.71
C GLY A 334 11.20 -3.80 -1.31
N LEU A 335 12.51 -3.83 -1.10
CA LEU A 335 13.28 -2.60 -0.84
C LEU A 335 13.37 -1.72 -2.09
N ALA A 336 13.46 -2.33 -3.28
CA ALA A 336 13.45 -1.59 -4.54
C ALA A 336 12.09 -0.91 -4.82
N GLU A 337 10.97 -1.46 -4.35
CA GLU A 337 9.64 -0.83 -4.44
C GLU A 337 9.51 0.46 -3.63
N LEU A 338 10.35 0.65 -2.60
CA LEU A 338 10.40 1.88 -1.81
C LEU A 338 11.17 3.01 -2.54
N LEU A 339 11.89 2.70 -3.62
CA LEU A 339 12.58 3.69 -4.44
C LEU A 339 11.67 4.23 -5.54
N ASN A 340 11.75 5.53 -5.82
CA ASN A 340 11.10 6.08 -7.00
C ASN A 340 11.84 5.62 -8.26
N LYS A 341 11.18 4.83 -9.12
CA LYS A 341 11.77 4.28 -10.34
C LYS A 341 12.34 5.35 -11.26
N ALA A 342 11.66 6.49 -11.40
CA ALA A 342 12.12 7.58 -12.25
C ALA A 342 13.41 8.23 -11.70
N ASP A 343 13.50 8.41 -10.37
CA ASP A 343 14.71 8.94 -9.71
C ASP A 343 15.88 7.94 -9.82
N VAL A 344 15.62 6.63 -9.71
CA VAL A 344 16.65 5.60 -9.94
C VAL A 344 17.19 5.67 -11.37
N GLN A 345 16.32 5.86 -12.36
CA GLN A 345 16.74 6.02 -13.75
C GLN A 345 17.53 7.30 -13.98
N ALA A 346 17.17 8.39 -13.29
CA ALA A 346 17.89 9.66 -13.34
C ALA A 346 19.29 9.53 -12.72
N PHE A 347 19.38 8.88 -11.55
CA PHE A 347 20.63 8.54 -10.90
C PHE A 347 21.51 7.67 -11.81
N ASP A 348 20.93 6.66 -12.47
CA ASP A 348 21.65 5.80 -13.42
C ASP A 348 22.23 6.61 -14.60
N ARG A 349 21.45 7.52 -15.20
CA ARG A 349 21.96 8.41 -16.26
C ARG A 349 23.11 9.29 -15.76
N ALA A 350 22.99 9.86 -14.56
CA ALA A 350 24.03 10.69 -13.97
C ALA A 350 25.33 9.88 -13.75
N LEU A 351 25.20 8.66 -13.23
CA LEU A 351 26.33 7.75 -12.99
C LEU A 351 27.11 7.48 -14.29
N VAL A 352 26.40 7.15 -15.39
CA VAL A 352 27.00 6.89 -16.71
C VAL A 352 27.81 8.08 -17.23
N THR A 353 27.34 9.30 -16.99
CA THR A 353 28.04 10.51 -17.45
C THR A 353 29.20 10.94 -16.57
N HIS A 354 29.15 10.60 -15.28
CA HIS A 354 30.09 11.12 -14.28
C HIS A 354 31.33 10.25 -14.12
N THR A 355 31.18 8.93 -14.20
CA THR A 355 32.27 8.00 -13.89
C THR A 355 33.10 7.65 -15.13
N LYS A 356 34.40 7.91 -15.06
CA LYS A 356 35.39 7.35 -15.99
C LYS A 356 35.72 5.90 -15.56
N ALA A 357 34.77 5.01 -15.76
CA ALA A 357 34.91 3.62 -15.39
C ALA A 357 35.72 2.82 -16.43
N GLN A 358 36.44 1.80 -15.97
CA GLN A 358 37.19 0.92 -16.85
C GLN A 358 36.25 0.06 -17.70
N SER A 359 36.58 -0.07 -18.98
CA SER A 359 35.91 -0.99 -19.88
C SER A 359 36.57 -2.36 -19.80
N HIS A 360 35.77 -3.40 -19.56
CA HIS A 360 36.18 -4.79 -19.60
C HIS A 360 35.70 -5.42 -20.90
N THR A 361 36.61 -6.05 -21.63
CA THR A 361 36.29 -6.70 -22.89
C THR A 361 36.40 -8.21 -22.73
N LEU A 362 35.33 -8.93 -23.05
CA LEU A 362 35.25 -10.38 -22.95
C LEU A 362 35.10 -10.95 -24.36
N THR A 363 36.01 -11.84 -24.76
CA THR A 363 35.94 -12.51 -26.07
C THR A 363 35.56 -13.97 -25.89
N LEU A 364 34.60 -14.42 -26.69
CA LEU A 364 33.97 -15.72 -26.57
C LEU A 364 33.82 -16.35 -27.97
N PRO A 365 34.05 -17.66 -28.11
CA PRO A 365 33.82 -18.36 -29.37
C PRO A 365 32.33 -18.45 -29.65
N CYS A 366 31.95 -18.37 -30.93
CA CYS A 366 30.57 -18.36 -31.39
C CYS A 366 30.32 -19.38 -32.48
N ARG A 367 29.13 -19.99 -32.44
CA ARG A 367 28.53 -20.70 -33.55
C ARG A 367 27.43 -19.85 -34.17
N PHE A 368 27.40 -19.81 -35.50
CA PHE A 368 26.45 -19.03 -36.28
C PHE A 368 25.57 -19.96 -37.13
N THR A 369 24.27 -19.70 -37.15
CA THR A 369 23.32 -20.34 -38.07
C THR A 369 22.69 -19.26 -38.95
N ARG A 370 22.98 -19.30 -40.25
CA ARG A 370 22.52 -18.30 -41.22
C ARG A 370 21.27 -18.79 -41.95
N LYS A 371 20.29 -17.89 -42.06
CA LYS A 371 19.08 -18.00 -42.88
C LYS A 371 18.97 -16.73 -43.74
N PRO A 372 18.18 -16.72 -44.82
CA PRO A 372 18.15 -15.60 -45.79
C PRO A 372 17.98 -14.21 -45.17
N THR A 373 17.17 -14.07 -44.11
CA THR A 373 16.88 -12.79 -43.45
C THR A 373 17.29 -12.76 -41.98
N ARG A 374 17.97 -13.82 -41.49
CA ARG A 374 18.19 -14.05 -40.06
C ARG A 374 19.53 -14.72 -39.80
N VAL A 375 20.30 -14.21 -38.86
CA VAL A 375 21.50 -14.87 -38.32
C VAL A 375 21.28 -15.16 -36.85
N VAL A 376 21.33 -16.43 -36.46
CA VAL A 376 21.34 -16.83 -35.05
C VAL A 376 22.79 -17.01 -34.62
N PHE A 377 23.15 -16.47 -33.46
CA PHE A 377 24.46 -16.70 -32.86
C PHE A 377 24.29 -17.29 -31.46
N ASN A 378 25.16 -18.25 -31.14
CA ASN A 378 25.29 -18.82 -29.81
C ASN A 378 26.76 -18.86 -29.45
N CYS A 379 27.12 -18.16 -28.39
CA CYS A 379 28.47 -17.97 -27.97
C CYS A 379 28.60 -18.32 -26.49
N ALA A 380 29.59 -19.13 -26.14
CA ALA A 380 29.73 -19.62 -24.78
C ALA A 380 31.18 -19.91 -24.38
N THR A 381 31.47 -19.69 -23.11
CA THR A 381 32.63 -20.21 -22.35
C THR A 381 32.13 -20.90 -21.08
N SER A 382 33.02 -21.31 -20.18
CA SER A 382 32.65 -21.80 -18.84
C SER A 382 31.82 -20.79 -18.05
N ASP A 383 32.16 -19.50 -18.17
CA ASP A 383 31.66 -18.44 -17.29
C ASP A 383 30.80 -17.41 -18.03
N LEU A 384 30.54 -17.58 -19.32
CA LEU A 384 29.79 -16.61 -20.11
C LEU A 384 28.93 -17.31 -21.15
N HIS A 385 27.67 -16.92 -21.23
CA HIS A 385 26.76 -17.36 -22.27
C HIS A 385 26.05 -16.16 -22.91
N LEU A 386 26.15 -16.06 -24.23
CA LEU A 386 25.54 -15.01 -25.03
C LEU A 386 24.90 -15.61 -26.28
N SER A 387 23.59 -15.47 -26.41
CA SER A 387 22.86 -15.94 -27.58
C SER A 387 21.82 -14.93 -28.03
N GLY A 388 21.58 -14.90 -29.34
CA GLY A 388 20.56 -14.03 -29.90
C GLY A 388 20.38 -14.23 -31.39
N VAL A 389 19.57 -13.34 -31.94
CA VAL A 389 19.21 -13.31 -33.35
C VAL A 389 19.45 -11.92 -33.91
N ILE A 390 19.97 -11.86 -35.13
CA ILE A 390 20.05 -10.64 -35.94
C ILE A 390 19.09 -10.82 -37.11
N GLN A 391 18.23 -9.83 -37.31
CA GLN A 391 17.27 -9.76 -38.39
C GLN A 391 17.69 -8.68 -39.40
N ASN A 392 17.34 -8.91 -40.66
CA ASN A 392 17.43 -7.96 -41.78
C ASN A 392 18.87 -7.57 -42.17
N VAL A 393 19.52 -8.39 -43.00
CA VAL A 393 20.95 -8.35 -43.35
C VAL A 393 21.30 -7.24 -44.38
N GLY A 394 20.72 -6.04 -44.22
CA GLY A 394 21.10 -4.81 -44.92
C GLY A 394 22.14 -3.99 -44.14
N SER A 395 22.27 -2.69 -44.40
CA SER A 395 23.22 -1.81 -43.70
C SER A 395 22.80 -1.45 -42.27
N ASN A 396 21.49 -1.38 -41.98
CA ASN A 396 20.92 -1.20 -40.65
C ASN A 396 20.36 -2.53 -40.15
N LEU A 397 20.96 -3.06 -39.08
CA LEU A 397 20.61 -4.35 -38.50
C LEU A 397 19.76 -4.14 -37.24
N SER A 398 18.77 -5.02 -37.03
CA SER A 398 18.06 -5.14 -35.76
C SER A 398 18.38 -6.49 -35.15
N GLY A 399 18.83 -6.52 -33.89
CA GLY A 399 19.08 -7.75 -33.15
C GLY A 399 18.14 -7.92 -31.97
N GLN A 400 18.02 -9.14 -31.47
CA GLN A 400 17.40 -9.49 -30.21
C GLN A 400 18.33 -10.43 -29.46
N ILE A 401 18.56 -10.16 -28.17
CA ILE A 401 19.27 -11.09 -27.28
C ILE A 401 18.28 -12.00 -26.59
N ASP A 402 18.51 -13.30 -26.74
CA ASP A 402 17.75 -14.35 -26.08
C ASP A 402 18.36 -14.70 -24.71
N ARG A 403 19.68 -14.49 -24.54
CA ARG A 403 20.37 -14.72 -23.25
C ARG A 403 21.69 -13.96 -23.21
N LEU A 404 21.99 -13.29 -22.09
CA LEU A 404 23.33 -12.81 -21.75
C LEU A 404 23.59 -13.02 -20.25
N HIS A 405 24.48 -13.95 -19.93
CA HIS A 405 24.97 -14.25 -18.58
C HIS A 405 26.50 -14.10 -18.53
N VAL A 406 27.02 -13.46 -17.49
CA VAL A 406 28.46 -13.26 -17.24
C VAL A 406 28.76 -13.60 -15.78
N GLY A 407 29.36 -14.76 -15.54
CA GLY A 407 29.36 -15.43 -14.24
C GLY A 407 27.92 -15.67 -13.80
N HIS A 408 27.58 -15.16 -12.62
CA HIS A 408 26.22 -15.21 -12.06
C HIS A 408 25.35 -14.03 -12.50
N ALA A 409 25.93 -13.02 -13.14
CA ALA A 409 25.21 -11.81 -13.51
C ALA A 409 24.41 -12.02 -14.81
N LYS A 410 23.15 -11.59 -14.82
CA LYS A 410 22.20 -11.79 -15.92
C LYS A 410 21.64 -10.46 -16.40
N THR A 411 21.12 -10.40 -17.62
CA THR A 411 20.39 -9.22 -18.11
C THR A 411 18.97 -9.59 -18.57
N ALA A 412 18.19 -8.57 -18.95
CA ALA A 412 16.83 -8.75 -19.42
C ALA A 412 16.81 -9.58 -20.70
N LEU A 413 15.80 -10.43 -20.84
CA LEU A 413 15.53 -11.15 -22.08
C LEU A 413 14.91 -10.19 -23.12
N ASP A 414 15.00 -10.56 -24.39
CA ASP A 414 14.38 -9.85 -25.52
C ASP A 414 14.89 -8.42 -25.75
N LEU A 415 16.15 -8.17 -25.39
CA LEU A 415 16.79 -6.87 -25.62
C LEU A 415 16.94 -6.60 -27.11
N THR A 416 16.29 -5.54 -27.58
CA THR A 416 16.46 -5.08 -28.96
C THR A 416 17.81 -4.39 -29.13
N LEU A 417 18.50 -4.70 -30.22
CA LEU A 417 19.81 -4.16 -30.58
C LEU A 417 19.69 -3.36 -31.87
N SER A 418 20.41 -2.24 -31.97
CA SER A 418 20.76 -1.64 -33.25
C SER A 418 22.14 -2.11 -33.65
N GLY A 419 22.32 -2.44 -34.92
CA GLY A 419 23.64 -2.74 -35.43
C GLY A 419 23.92 -2.18 -36.79
N ARG A 420 25.20 -2.21 -37.13
CA ARG A 420 25.74 -1.88 -38.44
C ARG A 420 26.79 -2.92 -38.83
N MET A 421 26.95 -3.12 -40.13
CA MET A 421 28.07 -3.90 -40.65
C MET A 421 29.25 -2.96 -40.92
N THR A 422 30.44 -3.32 -40.44
CA THR A 422 31.67 -2.58 -40.71
C THR A 422 32.20 -2.89 -42.11
N LYS A 423 33.09 -2.05 -42.63
CA LYS A 423 33.79 -2.30 -43.91
C LYS A 423 34.62 -3.60 -43.89
N ALA A 424 35.02 -4.05 -42.71
CA ALA A 424 35.75 -5.29 -42.50
C ALA A 424 34.83 -6.53 -42.35
N GLY A 425 33.51 -6.38 -42.57
CA GLY A 425 32.54 -7.47 -42.47
C GLY A 425 32.19 -7.88 -41.04
N GLN A 426 32.54 -7.05 -40.04
CA GLN A 426 32.19 -7.29 -38.64
C GLN A 426 30.80 -6.71 -38.35
N ILE A 427 30.08 -7.32 -37.42
CA ILE A 427 28.76 -6.81 -37.01
C ILE A 427 28.93 -6.12 -35.66
N GLU A 428 28.66 -4.83 -35.61
CA GLU A 428 28.63 -4.07 -34.36
C GLU A 428 27.18 -3.90 -33.90
N LEU A 429 26.92 -4.17 -32.62
CA LEU A 429 25.61 -4.14 -32.00
C LEU A 429 25.68 -3.34 -30.71
N ILE A 430 24.70 -2.46 -30.52
CA ILE A 430 24.52 -1.65 -29.32
C ILE A 430 23.08 -1.86 -28.81
N PRO A 431 22.89 -2.10 -27.51
CA PRO A 431 21.56 -2.25 -26.94
C PRO A 431 20.72 -0.99 -27.09
N ARG A 432 19.47 -1.14 -27.52
CA ARG A 432 18.47 -0.06 -27.55
C ARG A 432 17.74 -0.03 -26.22
N ARG A 433 18.18 0.81 -25.29
CA ARG A 433 17.40 1.11 -24.07
C ARG A 433 17.79 2.47 -23.47
N GLY A 434 16.92 3.46 -23.67
CA GLY A 434 17.01 4.78 -23.04
C GLY A 434 18.39 5.45 -23.10
N ALA A 435 18.62 6.44 -22.24
CA ALA A 435 19.94 7.09 -22.12
C ALA A 435 20.90 6.35 -21.18
N SER A 436 20.42 5.50 -20.27
CA SER A 436 21.25 4.77 -19.30
C SER A 436 21.85 3.46 -19.82
N GLY A 437 21.36 2.95 -20.96
CA GLY A 437 21.79 1.67 -21.52
C GLY A 437 21.19 0.46 -20.79
N VAL A 438 21.83 -0.70 -20.96
CA VAL A 438 21.41 -1.97 -20.35
C VAL A 438 22.40 -2.38 -19.28
N ARG A 439 21.90 -2.79 -18.11
CA ARG A 439 22.72 -3.33 -17.02
C ARG A 439 22.50 -4.82 -16.81
N LEU A 440 23.54 -5.48 -16.31
CA LEU A 440 23.46 -6.81 -15.72
C LEU A 440 22.94 -6.70 -14.27
N SER A 441 22.52 -7.82 -13.68
CA SER A 441 21.97 -7.91 -12.32
C SER A 441 22.96 -7.56 -11.22
N ASP A 442 24.26 -7.49 -11.53
CA ASP A 442 25.32 -7.01 -10.65
C ASP A 442 25.67 -5.52 -10.86
N GLY A 443 24.87 -4.82 -11.66
CA GLY A 443 25.04 -3.40 -11.96
C GLY A 443 25.99 -3.09 -13.10
N ARG A 444 26.81 -4.02 -13.63
CA ARG A 444 27.70 -3.69 -14.76
C ARG A 444 26.90 -3.31 -16.00
N ARG A 445 27.35 -2.29 -16.72
CA ARG A 445 26.66 -1.77 -17.91
C ARG A 445 27.20 -2.41 -19.18
N TRP A 446 26.31 -2.83 -20.07
CA TRP A 446 26.66 -3.25 -21.42
C TRP A 446 26.81 -2.02 -22.33
N SER A 447 28.01 -1.86 -22.89
CA SER A 447 28.35 -0.81 -23.85
C SER A 447 28.19 -1.25 -25.31
N TRP A 448 28.87 -2.34 -25.70
CA TRP A 448 29.02 -2.74 -27.11
C TRP A 448 29.09 -4.27 -27.24
N LEU A 449 28.52 -4.85 -28.30
CA LEU A 449 28.82 -6.22 -28.78
C LEU A 449 29.33 -6.22 -30.23
N GLN A 450 30.50 -6.81 -30.46
CA GLN A 450 31.07 -7.01 -31.80
C GLN A 450 31.05 -8.50 -32.14
N LEU A 451 30.53 -8.86 -33.30
CA LEU A 451 30.57 -10.22 -33.83
C LEU A 451 31.52 -10.29 -35.02
N ASN A 452 32.49 -11.19 -34.93
CA ASN A 452 33.45 -11.47 -35.97
C ASN A 452 33.13 -12.84 -36.57
N THR A 453 32.58 -12.85 -37.78
CA THR A 453 32.27 -14.11 -38.47
C THR A 453 33.48 -14.56 -39.28
N LEU A 454 34.32 -15.40 -38.68
CA LEU A 454 35.57 -15.88 -39.28
C LEU A 454 35.32 -16.94 -40.37
N ARG A 455 34.27 -17.75 -40.23
CA ARG A 455 33.80 -18.77 -41.18
C ARG A 455 32.26 -18.73 -41.29
N ALA A 456 31.68 -19.55 -42.17
CA ALA A 456 30.23 -19.56 -42.40
C ALA A 456 29.40 -19.84 -41.12
N ASP A 457 29.91 -20.74 -40.27
CA ASP A 457 29.26 -21.27 -39.06
C ASP A 457 30.04 -20.99 -37.76
N GLN A 458 31.25 -20.41 -37.83
CA GLN A 458 32.12 -20.16 -36.67
C GLN A 458 32.65 -18.73 -36.66
N GLY A 459 32.91 -18.23 -35.45
CA GLY A 459 33.55 -16.95 -35.25
C GLY A 459 33.71 -16.62 -33.77
N SER A 460 33.75 -15.34 -33.45
CA SER A 460 33.84 -14.85 -32.08
C SER A 460 32.91 -13.67 -31.83
N ALA A 461 32.57 -13.47 -30.57
CA ALA A 461 31.93 -12.27 -30.09
C ALA A 461 32.85 -11.58 -29.08
N THR A 462 32.86 -10.26 -29.11
CA THR A 462 33.58 -9.40 -28.20
C THR A 462 32.55 -8.51 -27.51
N LEU A 463 32.30 -8.77 -26.23
CA LEU A 463 31.37 -8.03 -25.38
C LEU A 463 32.15 -7.01 -24.54
N THR A 464 31.73 -5.76 -24.57
CA THR A 464 32.30 -4.69 -23.75
C THR A 464 31.34 -4.30 -22.63
N LEU A 465 31.81 -4.47 -21.40
CA LEU A 465 31.15 -4.06 -20.17
C LEU A 465 31.86 -2.89 -19.52
N ILE A 466 31.14 -2.05 -18.80
CA ILE A 466 31.66 -0.92 -18.03
C ILE A 466 31.18 -1.08 -16.59
N ASP A 467 32.09 -1.06 -15.62
CA ASP A 467 31.76 -1.17 -14.18
C ASP A 467 31.72 0.20 -13.50
N ASP A 468 30.86 1.10 -14.00
CA ASP A 468 30.59 2.40 -13.38
C ASP A 468 29.89 2.26 -12.03
N TYR A 469 29.15 1.17 -11.83
CA TYR A 469 28.47 0.84 -10.59
C TYR A 469 29.42 0.46 -9.43
N ALA A 470 30.68 0.12 -9.70
CA ALA A 470 31.69 -0.07 -8.65
C ALA A 470 31.85 1.15 -7.73
N ALA A 471 31.64 2.37 -8.26
CA ALA A 471 31.68 3.59 -7.45
C ALA A 471 30.53 3.63 -6.43
N VAL A 472 29.34 3.13 -6.78
CA VAL A 472 28.21 3.01 -5.85
C VAL A 472 28.56 2.04 -4.72
N ARG A 473 29.06 0.85 -5.07
CA ARG A 473 29.46 -0.17 -4.09
C ARG A 473 30.51 0.31 -3.08
N SER A 474 31.45 1.16 -3.52
CA SER A 474 32.52 1.65 -2.64
C SER A 474 32.03 2.65 -1.58
N VAL A 475 30.91 3.33 -1.82
CA VAL A 475 30.37 4.36 -0.91
C VAL A 475 29.18 3.89 -0.08
N LEU A 476 28.46 2.84 -0.50
CA LEU A 476 27.29 2.31 0.22
C LEU A 476 27.53 2.05 1.72
N PRO A 477 28.64 1.39 2.15
CA PRO A 477 28.84 1.06 3.56
C PRO A 477 29.03 2.28 4.49
N ARG A 478 29.36 3.45 3.93
CA ARG A 478 29.62 4.69 4.70
C ARG A 478 28.44 5.65 4.72
N LEU A 479 27.33 5.33 4.04
CA LEU A 479 26.15 6.18 4.05
C LEU A 479 25.55 6.29 5.46
N PRO A 480 25.21 7.51 5.93
CA PRO A 480 24.50 7.68 7.19
C PRO A 480 23.18 6.90 7.28
N LEU A 481 22.53 6.60 6.15
CA LEU A 481 21.38 5.70 6.10
C LEU A 481 21.64 4.32 6.73
N MET A 482 22.87 3.79 6.66
CA MET A 482 23.17 2.45 7.17
C MET A 482 22.98 2.32 8.68
N THR A 483 23.05 3.43 9.43
CA THR A 483 22.80 3.46 10.88
C THR A 483 21.35 3.84 11.22
N ALA A 484 20.57 4.30 10.25
CA ALA A 484 19.19 4.72 10.46
C ALA A 484 18.28 3.52 10.83
N SER A 485 17.33 3.75 11.72
CA SER A 485 16.32 2.76 12.13
C SER A 485 15.23 2.52 11.09
N VAL A 486 15.08 3.44 10.14
CA VAL A 486 14.08 3.43 9.07
C VAL A 486 14.79 3.59 7.73
N PHE A 487 14.38 2.79 6.75
CA PHE A 487 14.83 2.97 5.37
C PHE A 487 14.04 4.10 4.71
N ASP A 488 14.77 5.09 4.21
CA ASP A 488 14.25 6.20 3.42
C ASP A 488 14.92 6.16 2.05
N GLY A 489 14.16 5.75 1.03
CA GLY A 489 14.64 5.59 -0.34
C GLY A 489 14.97 6.93 -1.00
N SER A 490 14.19 7.97 -0.68
CA SER A 490 14.47 9.35 -1.08
C SER A 490 15.83 9.82 -0.56
N ARG A 491 16.14 9.53 0.71
CA ARG A 491 17.41 9.81 1.37
C ARG A 491 18.54 8.93 0.86
N ALA A 492 18.27 7.67 0.52
CA ALA A 492 19.27 6.75 -0.02
C ALA A 492 19.90 7.30 -1.32
N LEU A 493 19.06 7.68 -2.29
CA LEU A 493 19.54 8.24 -3.57
C LEU A 493 20.25 9.58 -3.37
N ALA A 494 19.70 10.41 -2.49
CA ALA A 494 20.25 11.69 -2.08
C ALA A 494 21.68 11.60 -1.50
N GLU A 495 21.88 10.72 -0.51
CA GLU A 495 23.21 10.50 0.10
C GLU A 495 24.19 9.90 -0.91
N LEU A 496 23.74 8.97 -1.76
CA LEU A 496 24.57 8.41 -2.84
C LEU A 496 25.03 9.48 -3.83
N GLN A 497 24.13 10.34 -4.30
CA GLN A 497 24.47 11.44 -5.19
C GLN A 497 25.51 12.36 -4.54
N ALA A 498 25.33 12.70 -3.26
CA ALA A 498 26.26 13.56 -2.54
C ALA A 498 27.65 12.93 -2.39
N GLU A 499 27.73 11.65 -2.02
CA GLU A 499 28.98 10.90 -1.86
C GLU A 499 29.73 10.68 -3.17
N LEU A 500 29.00 10.55 -4.28
CA LEU A 500 29.55 10.37 -5.62
C LEU A 500 29.87 11.69 -6.32
N GLY A 501 29.57 12.85 -5.72
CA GLY A 501 29.78 14.16 -6.35
C GLY A 501 28.84 14.42 -7.53
N LEU A 502 27.68 13.75 -7.57
CA LEU A 502 26.59 14.01 -8.52
C LEU A 502 25.77 15.24 -8.05
N ASP A 503 25.05 15.88 -8.98
CA ASP A 503 24.33 17.13 -8.72
C ASP A 503 23.40 17.03 -7.48
N LYS A 504 23.54 17.95 -6.52
CA LYS A 504 23.00 17.83 -5.14
C LYS A 504 21.55 18.31 -4.97
N ARG A 505 20.83 18.58 -6.05
CA ARG A 505 19.60 19.42 -6.00
C ARG A 505 18.44 18.80 -5.24
N GLU A 506 18.31 17.47 -5.20
CA GLU A 506 17.07 16.83 -4.71
C GLU A 506 16.95 16.73 -3.19
N VAL A 507 18.05 16.47 -2.47
CA VAL A 507 18.07 16.33 -0.99
C VAL A 507 17.66 17.63 -0.32
N LEU A 508 18.34 18.71 -0.73
CA LEU A 508 18.14 20.06 -0.20
C LEU A 508 16.72 20.56 -0.53
N ALA A 509 16.17 20.18 -1.68
CA ALA A 509 14.81 20.55 -2.06
C ALA A 509 13.75 19.93 -1.16
N ARG A 510 13.91 18.66 -0.74
CA ARG A 510 12.95 17.95 0.12
C ARG A 510 12.94 18.48 1.55
N GLU A 511 14.11 18.70 2.14
CA GLU A 511 14.22 19.34 3.47
C GLU A 511 13.65 20.76 3.45
N THR A 512 13.97 21.53 2.40
CA THR A 512 13.41 22.88 2.20
C THR A 512 11.89 22.85 2.04
N LEU A 513 11.34 21.84 1.36
CA LEU A 513 9.89 21.69 1.20
C LEU A 513 9.23 21.32 2.53
N ALA A 514 9.82 20.40 3.30
CA ALA A 514 9.32 20.01 4.62
C ALA A 514 9.22 21.22 5.57
N ASN A 515 10.25 22.08 5.57
CA ASN A 515 10.29 23.32 6.36
C ASN A 515 9.23 24.35 5.96
N LYS A 516 8.62 24.20 4.79
CA LYS A 516 7.57 25.10 4.31
C LYS A 516 6.16 24.60 4.64
N LEU A 517 5.98 23.31 4.95
CA LEU A 517 4.65 22.72 5.16
C LEU A 517 3.94 23.34 6.38
N PRO A 518 2.60 23.48 6.35
CA PRO A 518 1.85 23.90 7.52
C PRO A 518 2.01 22.86 8.65
N PRO A 519 2.00 23.25 9.94
CA PRO A 519 2.11 22.30 11.05
C PRO A 519 1.08 21.18 10.95
N ALA A 520 1.49 19.95 11.29
CA ALA A 520 0.57 18.83 11.40
C ALA A 520 -0.44 19.11 12.52
N LYS A 521 -1.72 18.89 12.23
CA LYS A 521 -2.82 19.14 13.18
C LYS A 521 -3.59 17.87 13.42
N LEU A 522 -3.69 17.48 14.69
CA LEU A 522 -4.60 16.42 15.10
C LEU A 522 -6.03 16.97 15.05
N GLU A 523 -6.99 16.11 14.76
CA GLU A 523 -8.38 16.42 15.06
C GLU A 523 -8.56 16.53 16.59
N ILE A 524 -8.59 17.76 17.11
CA ILE A 524 -8.56 18.02 18.55
C ILE A 524 -9.85 17.53 19.20
N VAL A 525 -9.69 16.68 20.21
CA VAL A 525 -10.68 16.42 21.25
C VAL A 525 -10.10 16.96 22.54
N ALA A 526 -10.74 17.98 23.12
CA ALA A 526 -10.28 18.53 24.39
C ALA A 526 -10.36 17.44 25.49
N PRO A 527 -9.34 17.29 26.35
CA PRO A 527 -9.41 16.38 27.49
C PRO A 527 -10.62 16.74 28.35
N ARG A 528 -11.46 15.76 28.65
CA ARG A 528 -12.68 15.94 29.44
C ARG A 528 -12.69 15.02 30.65
N LYS A 529 -13.34 15.46 31.72
CA LYS A 529 -13.60 14.64 32.91
C LYS A 529 -15.09 14.32 32.97
N LEU A 530 -15.44 13.07 32.70
CA LEU A 530 -16.81 12.56 32.85
C LEU A 530 -16.99 11.91 34.23
N SER A 531 -18.24 11.82 34.69
CA SER A 531 -18.58 11.27 36.00
C SER A 531 -19.35 9.94 35.89
N GLY A 532 -19.43 9.19 37.01
CA GLY A 532 -20.24 7.98 37.11
C GLY A 532 -19.93 6.91 36.04
N SER A 533 -20.98 6.30 35.48
CA SER A 533 -20.84 5.27 34.44
C SER A 533 -20.26 5.80 33.13
N ALA A 534 -20.46 7.09 32.82
CA ALA A 534 -19.92 7.72 31.61
C ALA A 534 -18.38 7.74 31.62
N ALA A 535 -17.75 7.86 32.80
CA ALA A 535 -16.30 7.76 32.93
C ALA A 535 -15.75 6.39 32.49
N ARG A 536 -16.45 5.28 32.80
CA ARG A 536 -16.07 3.94 32.34
C ARG A 536 -16.25 3.79 30.83
N PHE A 537 -17.36 4.29 30.27
CA PHE A 537 -17.52 4.28 28.81
C PHE A 537 -16.41 5.09 28.11
N LEU A 538 -16.01 6.24 28.67
CA LEU A 538 -14.88 7.00 28.14
C LEU A 538 -13.58 6.20 28.16
N GLN A 539 -13.31 5.51 29.27
CA GLN A 539 -12.10 4.71 29.42
C GLN A 539 -11.97 3.63 28.33
N TYR A 540 -13.03 2.86 28.07
CA TYR A 540 -12.96 1.68 27.20
C TYR A 540 -13.52 1.89 25.78
N CYS A 541 -14.28 2.95 25.54
CA CYS A 541 -14.88 3.24 24.24
C CYS A 541 -14.46 4.61 23.67
N GLY A 542 -13.84 5.47 24.50
CA GLY A 542 -13.49 6.85 24.14
C GLY A 542 -12.53 6.98 22.97
N GLN A 543 -11.59 6.04 22.81
CA GLN A 543 -10.61 6.07 21.71
C GLN A 543 -11.27 6.10 20.32
N CYS A 544 -12.50 5.59 20.18
CA CYS A 544 -13.24 5.57 18.91
C CYS A 544 -14.50 6.44 18.93
N HIS A 545 -15.15 6.57 20.09
CA HIS A 545 -16.47 7.20 20.20
C HIS A 545 -16.43 8.60 20.84
N ASP A 546 -15.23 9.09 21.16
CA ASP A 546 -15.04 10.48 21.54
C ASP A 546 -14.39 11.28 20.39
N SER A 547 -15.22 11.78 19.47
CA SER A 547 -14.78 12.52 18.28
C SER A 547 -15.73 13.66 17.93
N THR A 548 -15.24 14.70 17.24
CA THR A 548 -16.11 15.74 16.65
C THR A 548 -16.81 15.28 15.36
N THR A 549 -16.49 14.09 14.85
CA THR A 549 -17.12 13.50 13.68
C THR A 549 -18.33 12.64 14.06
N ASN A 550 -19.27 12.45 13.14
CA ASN A 550 -20.46 11.63 13.38
C ASN A 550 -20.20 10.11 13.20
N PHE A 551 -19.00 9.71 12.79
CA PHE A 551 -18.65 8.32 12.49
C PHE A 551 -17.22 7.97 12.92
N PRO A 552 -17.02 6.97 13.80
CA PRO A 552 -18.05 6.21 14.53
C PRO A 552 -18.99 7.12 15.34
N PRO A 553 -20.19 6.64 15.73
CA PRO A 553 -21.13 7.47 16.49
C PRO A 553 -20.46 8.10 17.71
N ASN A 554 -20.37 9.41 17.77
CA ASN A 554 -19.64 10.14 18.79
C ASN A 554 -20.44 10.34 20.09
N PHE A 555 -21.01 9.27 20.62
CA PHE A 555 -21.85 9.33 21.82
C PHE A 555 -21.08 9.69 23.11
N LEU A 556 -19.74 9.75 23.07
CA LEU A 556 -18.89 10.19 24.19
C LEU A 556 -18.35 11.61 24.02
N HIS A 557 -18.75 12.30 22.95
CA HIS A 557 -18.37 13.68 22.71
C HIS A 557 -19.38 14.66 23.34
N GLY A 558 -18.89 15.61 24.13
CA GLY A 558 -19.67 16.65 24.81
C GLY A 558 -19.32 16.79 26.29
N ASP A 559 -20.10 17.60 27.00
CA ASP A 559 -20.07 17.64 28.46
C ASP A 559 -20.79 16.41 29.08
N ASP A 560 -20.75 16.30 30.41
CA ASP A 560 -21.29 15.13 31.13
C ASP A 560 -22.79 14.93 30.87
N ALA A 561 -23.58 16.01 30.82
CA ALA A 561 -25.01 15.94 30.54
C ALA A 561 -25.30 15.48 29.10
N THR A 562 -24.57 16.02 28.14
CA THR A 562 -24.67 15.64 26.72
C THR A 562 -24.30 14.17 26.53
N VAL A 563 -23.19 13.72 27.11
CA VAL A 563 -22.74 12.33 26.99
C VAL A 563 -23.75 11.38 27.64
N ASN A 564 -24.28 11.69 28.82
CA ASN A 564 -25.30 10.86 29.44
C ASN A 564 -26.56 10.74 28.57
N THR A 565 -27.02 11.85 27.99
CA THR A 565 -28.17 11.85 27.06
C THR A 565 -27.91 10.97 25.83
N ARG A 566 -26.69 11.05 25.26
CA ARG A 566 -26.30 10.24 24.10
C ARG A 566 -26.14 8.76 24.46
N LEU A 567 -25.62 8.45 25.64
CA LEU A 567 -25.53 7.08 26.15
C LEU A 567 -26.92 6.48 26.36
N ASP A 568 -27.89 7.24 26.86
CA ASP A 568 -29.28 6.81 26.95
C ASP A 568 -29.84 6.53 25.55
N HIS A 569 -29.64 7.45 24.60
CA HIS A 569 -30.13 7.29 23.24
C HIS A 569 -29.53 6.07 22.50
N CYS A 570 -28.25 5.80 22.71
CA CYS A 570 -27.48 4.74 22.03
C CYS A 570 -27.49 3.40 22.79
N ALA A 571 -28.16 3.32 23.95
CA ALA A 571 -28.06 2.20 24.89
C ALA A 571 -28.33 0.82 24.24
N GLU A 572 -29.33 0.70 23.36
CA GLU A 572 -29.65 -0.56 22.65
C GLU A 572 -28.45 -1.06 21.83
N ARG A 573 -27.83 -0.20 21.02
CA ARG A 573 -26.71 -0.60 20.15
C ARG A 573 -25.42 -0.86 20.93
N ILE A 574 -25.18 -0.10 22.00
CA ILE A 574 -24.06 -0.34 22.93
C ILE A 574 -24.24 -1.71 23.58
N PHE A 575 -25.39 -1.97 24.19
CA PHE A 575 -25.70 -3.24 24.84
C PHE A 575 -25.52 -4.41 23.87
N TYR A 576 -26.11 -4.32 22.67
CA TYR A 576 -25.99 -5.35 21.64
C TYR A 576 -24.52 -5.69 21.34
N ARG A 577 -23.67 -4.69 21.10
CA ARG A 577 -22.26 -4.89 20.75
C ARG A 577 -21.42 -5.41 21.92
N LEU A 578 -21.70 -4.99 23.15
CA LEU A 578 -21.03 -5.51 24.35
C LEU A 578 -21.42 -6.97 24.59
N SER A 579 -22.70 -7.33 24.43
CA SER A 579 -23.19 -8.69 24.66
C SER A 579 -22.58 -9.74 23.74
N MET A 580 -22.06 -9.34 22.57
CA MET A 580 -21.39 -10.27 21.64
C MET A 580 -20.14 -10.93 22.25
N TRP A 581 -19.55 -10.37 23.32
CA TRP A 581 -18.48 -11.04 24.08
C TRP A 581 -18.94 -12.34 24.74
N HIS A 582 -20.22 -12.49 25.06
CA HIS A 582 -20.82 -13.69 25.63
C HIS A 582 -21.51 -14.58 24.59
N VAL A 583 -21.39 -14.23 23.30
CA VAL A 583 -21.88 -15.04 22.18
C VAL A 583 -20.70 -15.71 21.49
N ALA A 584 -20.81 -17.03 21.27
CA ALA A 584 -19.82 -17.78 20.51
C ALA A 584 -19.55 -17.14 19.15
N GLU A 585 -18.29 -17.03 18.74
CA GLU A 585 -17.86 -16.26 17.57
C GLU A 585 -18.67 -16.56 16.30
N ALA A 586 -18.87 -17.85 15.99
CA ALA A 586 -19.62 -18.30 14.82
C ALA A 586 -21.11 -17.88 14.82
N LYS A 587 -21.67 -17.55 15.98
CA LYS A 587 -23.09 -17.17 16.16
C LYS A 587 -23.30 -15.67 16.38
N ARG A 588 -22.23 -14.87 16.38
CA ARG A 588 -22.34 -13.42 16.59
C ARG A 588 -23.09 -12.76 15.43
N GLY A 589 -24.07 -11.92 15.76
CA GLY A 589 -24.74 -11.06 14.76
C GLY A 589 -23.86 -9.89 14.31
N LYS A 590 -22.92 -9.46 15.17
CA LYS A 590 -21.96 -8.37 14.95
C LYS A 590 -20.63 -8.63 15.68
N THR A 591 -19.53 -7.99 15.28
CA THR A 591 -18.27 -8.04 16.04
C THR A 591 -18.47 -7.41 17.43
N ALA A 592 -17.90 -8.05 18.45
CA ALA A 592 -17.94 -7.58 19.83
C ALA A 592 -17.15 -6.28 20.01
N MET A 593 -17.61 -5.42 20.92
CA MET A 593 -16.96 -4.14 21.23
C MET A 593 -16.49 -4.09 22.70
N PRO A 594 -15.37 -3.44 23.03
CA PRO A 594 -14.34 -2.96 22.09
C PRO A 594 -13.81 -4.11 21.21
N PRO A 595 -13.34 -3.84 19.97
CA PRO A 595 -12.84 -4.90 19.10
C PRO A 595 -11.57 -5.52 19.70
N ILE A 596 -11.29 -6.78 19.38
CA ILE A 596 -10.12 -7.51 19.91
C ILE A 596 -8.82 -6.72 19.71
N SER A 597 -8.66 -6.05 18.57
CA SER A 597 -7.48 -5.24 18.24
C SER A 597 -7.25 -4.03 19.16
N ALA A 598 -8.30 -3.55 19.86
CA ALA A 598 -8.19 -2.42 20.78
C ALA A 598 -7.88 -2.85 22.24
N LEU A 599 -8.08 -4.12 22.58
CA LEU A 599 -7.98 -4.57 23.98
C LEU A 599 -6.57 -4.46 24.57
N ALA A 600 -5.53 -4.59 23.73
CA ALA A 600 -4.14 -4.48 24.18
C ALA A 600 -3.85 -3.12 24.83
N ALA A 601 -4.48 -2.04 24.35
CA ALA A 601 -4.32 -0.70 24.93
C ALA A 601 -4.89 -0.59 26.36
N TYR A 602 -5.75 -1.53 26.74
CA TYR A 602 -6.36 -1.62 28.06
C TYR A 602 -5.73 -2.71 28.93
N GLY A 603 -4.70 -3.40 28.44
CA GLY A 603 -4.05 -4.50 29.16
C GLY A 603 -4.87 -5.78 29.22
N PHE A 604 -5.80 -5.98 28.29
CA PHE A 604 -6.61 -7.19 28.19
C PHE A 604 -6.32 -7.99 26.91
N ASP A 605 -6.46 -9.30 27.02
CA ASP A 605 -6.70 -10.19 25.89
C ASP A 605 -8.20 -10.51 25.78
N ALA A 606 -8.61 -11.22 24.73
CA ALA A 606 -10.01 -11.56 24.47
C ALA A 606 -10.66 -12.33 25.64
N THR A 607 -9.94 -13.25 26.26
CA THR A 607 -10.45 -14.10 27.36
C THR A 607 -10.52 -13.32 28.65
N SER A 608 -9.48 -12.57 29.00
CA SER A 608 -9.46 -11.76 30.22
C SER A 608 -10.49 -10.62 30.17
N TRP A 609 -10.69 -9.98 29.01
CA TRP A 609 -11.75 -8.97 28.84
C TRP A 609 -13.16 -9.55 28.99
N ALA A 610 -13.43 -10.70 28.36
CA ALA A 610 -14.74 -11.36 28.41
C ALA A 610 -15.18 -11.75 29.83
N ASN A 611 -14.22 -11.95 30.74
CA ASN A 611 -14.46 -12.30 32.14
C ASN A 611 -14.18 -11.14 33.11
N SER A 612 -14.00 -9.92 32.59
CA SER A 612 -13.56 -8.76 33.37
C SER A 612 -14.72 -8.06 34.07
N ALA A 613 -14.46 -7.51 35.27
CA ALA A 613 -15.42 -6.63 35.94
C ALA A 613 -15.77 -5.38 35.12
N PRO A 614 -14.82 -4.71 34.42
CA PRO A 614 -15.14 -3.61 33.51
C PRO A 614 -16.18 -3.93 32.43
N LEU A 615 -16.14 -5.11 31.80
CA LEU A 615 -17.14 -5.49 30.80
C LEU A 615 -18.52 -5.68 31.45
N ALA A 616 -18.59 -6.38 32.59
CA ALA A 616 -19.83 -6.57 33.35
C ALA A 616 -20.45 -5.21 33.74
N ASP A 617 -19.61 -4.30 34.23
CA ASP A 617 -19.98 -2.93 34.59
C ASP A 617 -20.57 -2.13 33.42
N LEU A 618 -19.99 -2.24 32.22
CA LEU A 618 -20.50 -1.58 31.00
C LEU A 618 -21.84 -2.19 30.55
N LEU A 619 -21.96 -3.52 30.61
CA LEU A 619 -23.19 -4.24 30.29
C LEU A 619 -24.34 -3.84 31.22
N ASP A 620 -24.10 -3.81 32.53
CA ASP A 620 -25.10 -3.45 33.53
C ASP A 620 -25.52 -1.98 33.38
N ALA A 621 -24.57 -1.08 33.13
CA ALA A 621 -24.87 0.32 32.85
C ALA A 621 -25.75 0.48 31.59
N ALA A 622 -25.44 -0.20 30.50
CA ALA A 622 -26.25 -0.15 29.28
C ALA A 622 -27.64 -0.78 29.47
N ARG A 623 -27.71 -1.91 30.21
CA ARG A 623 -28.96 -2.58 30.60
C ARG A 623 -29.87 -1.65 31.39
N GLN A 624 -29.33 -0.98 32.42
CA GLN A 624 -30.11 -0.05 33.25
C GLN A 624 -30.66 1.12 32.44
N ARG A 625 -29.89 1.66 31.48
CA ARG A 625 -30.35 2.73 30.58
C ARG A 625 -31.50 2.30 29.67
N ILE A 626 -31.52 1.05 29.20
CA ILE A 626 -32.64 0.49 28.44
C ILE A 626 -33.88 0.36 29.33
N VAL A 627 -33.74 -0.19 30.53
CA VAL A 627 -34.85 -0.39 31.49
C VAL A 627 -35.45 0.96 31.91
N ASN A 628 -34.63 1.96 32.19
CA ASN A 628 -35.07 3.31 32.56
C ASN A 628 -35.91 3.99 31.46
N GLN A 629 -35.78 3.55 30.20
CA GLN A 629 -36.57 4.02 29.07
C GLN A 629 -37.78 3.13 28.77
N GLY A 630 -38.11 2.17 29.65
CA GLY A 630 -39.20 1.22 29.46
C GLY A 630 -38.91 0.09 28.46
N GLY A 631 -37.66 -0.09 28.04
CA GLY A 631 -37.24 -1.15 27.12
C GLY A 631 -36.93 -2.48 27.82
N GLN A 632 -36.86 -3.56 27.04
CA GLN A 632 -36.47 -4.89 27.51
C GLN A 632 -35.11 -5.29 26.91
N PRO A 633 -34.03 -5.37 27.72
CA PRO A 633 -32.69 -5.69 27.22
C PRO A 633 -32.59 -6.99 26.42
N ASP A 634 -33.26 -8.07 26.86
CA ASP A 634 -33.20 -9.36 26.17
C ASP A 634 -33.85 -9.32 24.78
N ALA A 635 -34.88 -8.49 24.60
CA ALA A 635 -35.52 -8.26 23.30
C ALA A 635 -34.64 -7.48 22.32
N VAL A 636 -33.62 -6.76 22.80
CA VAL A 636 -32.65 -6.05 21.94
C VAL A 636 -31.81 -7.05 21.15
N LEU A 637 -31.43 -8.18 21.76
CA LEU A 637 -30.54 -9.18 21.14
C LEU A 637 -31.21 -10.02 20.06
N THR A 638 -32.55 -10.07 20.03
CA THR A 638 -33.32 -10.81 19.01
C THR A 638 -33.63 -9.98 17.77
N ARG A 639 -33.46 -8.65 17.83
CA ARG A 639 -33.70 -7.72 16.72
C ARG A 639 -32.46 -7.58 15.83
N PRO A 640 -32.63 -7.39 14.51
CA PRO A 640 -31.54 -6.99 13.64
C PRO A 640 -30.90 -5.67 14.10
N PHE A 641 -29.56 -5.62 14.17
CA PHE A 641 -28.82 -4.49 14.72
C PHE A 641 -29.16 -3.14 14.06
N GLU A 642 -29.38 -3.15 12.74
CA GLU A 642 -29.67 -1.98 11.91
C GLU A 642 -31.07 -1.42 12.18
N GLN A 643 -31.98 -2.25 12.71
CA GLN A 643 -33.32 -1.84 13.14
C GLN A 643 -33.34 -1.30 14.58
N LEU A 644 -32.23 -1.40 15.31
CA LEU A 644 -32.07 -0.73 16.61
C LEU A 644 -31.93 0.77 16.42
N ARG A 645 -32.36 1.55 17.42
CA ARG A 645 -32.27 3.02 17.39
C ARG A 645 -30.84 3.46 17.07
N SER A 646 -30.69 4.39 16.11
CA SER A 646 -29.39 4.97 15.79
C SER A 646 -28.77 5.63 17.02
N CYS A 647 -27.44 5.61 17.13
CA CYS A 647 -26.74 6.21 18.26
C CYS A 647 -26.67 7.73 18.20
N LEU A 648 -26.77 8.29 17.01
CA LEU A 648 -26.91 9.72 16.80
C LEU A 648 -28.28 9.99 16.16
N PRO A 649 -28.97 11.08 16.57
CA PRO A 649 -30.20 11.50 15.92
C PRO A 649 -29.94 11.75 14.43
N SER A 650 -30.97 11.55 13.61
CA SER A 650 -30.94 11.99 12.22
C SER A 650 -30.64 13.48 12.17
N VAL A 651 -29.55 13.87 11.51
CA VAL A 651 -29.29 15.27 11.20
C VAL A 651 -30.35 15.65 10.17
N THR A 652 -31.31 16.49 10.56
CA THR A 652 -32.26 17.06 9.60
C THR A 652 -31.46 17.81 8.54
N PRO A 653 -31.72 17.60 7.23
CA PRO A 653 -30.96 18.21 6.15
C PRO A 653 -30.81 19.73 6.25
#